data_AF-A0A836WAS0-F1
#
_entry.id   AF-A0A836WAS0-F1
#
_cell.length_a   1.000
_cell.length_b   1.000
_cell.length_c   1.000
_cell.angle_alpha   90.00
_cell.angle_beta   90.00
_cell.angle_gamma   90.00
#
_symmetry.space_group_name_H-M   'P 1'
#
loop_
_entity.id
_entity.type
_entity.pdbx_description
1 polymer ?
#
loop_
_entity_poly.entity_id
_entity_poly.type
_entity_poly.pdbx_seq_one_letter_code
_entity_poly.pdbx_strand_id
1 'polypeptide(L)'
;MRYILFILIIVLLFSAEVLAELSPDTQKFQTWIQEMKLAPRGPFSRIRWYCNDGSVLEPEPYACVEREGGLQHGEWNQKAKYLRKSGFQIANVLAVYSDKKTNPPVANLNTIKQILLERFLVGYDDGWILRKARYYRGAFQIADEIKGSQALLNKLISKVGSSNQNYLLLMEAHRLLPQKGGSVLATRMRDKATKISEQDSGFERLRSKLHTQPEAGDASQIRDYAQKYGKRSLRGEYSELARLIDKLFSPQDLGAQLRKLAKGNTTKSLQKKLLLSAATFTSPTVSPEVKFLESSHLLAEIRQACPMQKNSKQVQILQLGQTLEQTVFTTGSLLLATLENRTRHERLGWLRSAARSIYGVGLISSRQLQAVQDSLDRMEKGDLTVGRYHTELRYLNRLPGWADNWLAYHFQPTIEHLEKIEPLAQQYIPARLRGSPLQFYTTVLDGLLRDANRLAGVENKLFNENIGTGLRSLNAGLARGRLRVNKGHQSLDRQGIYLLPETTTELTPVAGILTRGEGNALSHVQLLAANLGIPNVVVDESVVDKLRNQIGQKIVLAVSSGGIVQVAKDDITWDIILKQSSGLAEIRITPDLEKLDLKDKTFKLLSELRATDSGRIVGPKAANLGELKHHFPEKVVEGLVIPFGFFKEILDQPMPGFQGTVFEWMEQYYRYLSQLNDEKRKVAIPTFLKTLRSQINYSKLSLEFKLQLKNKLRQTFGEDGSYAVFVRSDTNVEDLPGFTGAGLNLTVPNVVGF
;
A
#
# COMPACT_ATOMS: atom_id res chain seq x y z
N MET A 1 -46.37 39.43 5.49
CA MET A 1 -45.91 38.64 4.32
C MET A 1 -44.55 39.03 3.73
N ARG A 2 -43.83 40.06 4.26
CA ARG A 2 -42.46 40.41 3.81
C ARG A 2 -41.32 39.82 4.67
N TYR A 3 -41.60 39.35 5.88
CA TYR A 3 -40.58 38.76 6.78
C TYR A 3 -40.34 37.25 6.58
N ILE A 4 -41.30 36.53 6.00
CA ILE A 4 -41.16 35.09 5.72
C ILE A 4 -40.28 34.83 4.48
N LEU A 5 -40.24 35.78 3.54
CA LEU A 5 -39.40 35.67 2.34
C LEU A 5 -37.91 35.95 2.61
N PHE A 6 -37.59 36.70 3.67
CA PHE A 6 -36.20 37.03 4.02
C PHE A 6 -35.51 35.89 4.80
N ILE A 7 -36.28 35.10 5.56
CA ILE A 7 -35.76 33.93 6.28
C ILE A 7 -35.55 32.74 5.33
N LEU A 8 -36.33 32.63 4.24
CA LEU A 8 -36.16 31.58 3.24
C LEU A 8 -34.91 31.75 2.37
N ILE A 9 -34.40 32.97 2.21
CA ILE A 9 -33.19 33.27 1.41
C ILE A 9 -31.90 33.08 2.23
N ILE A 10 -31.96 33.22 3.57
CA ILE A 10 -30.79 32.99 4.44
C ILE A 10 -30.58 31.49 4.73
N VAL A 11 -31.64 30.67 4.70
CA VAL A 11 -31.54 29.21 4.90
C VAL A 11 -31.07 28.47 3.63
N LEU A 12 -31.12 29.10 2.46
CA LEU A 12 -30.60 28.54 1.19
C LEU A 12 -29.10 28.80 0.96
N LEU A 13 -28.41 29.51 1.86
CA LEU A 13 -26.98 29.84 1.74
C LEU A 13 -26.06 29.09 2.73
N PHE A 14 -26.57 28.18 3.55
CA PHE A 14 -25.75 27.41 4.52
C PHE A 14 -25.80 25.89 4.32
N SER A 15 -25.96 25.44 3.08
CA SER A 15 -25.69 24.06 2.67
C SER A 15 -24.25 23.95 2.13
N ALA A 16 -23.27 24.36 2.93
CA ALA A 16 -21.88 24.03 2.64
C ALA A 16 -21.66 22.59 3.09
N GLU A 17 -21.50 21.71 2.12
CA GLU A 17 -21.04 20.33 2.29
C GLU A 17 -19.83 20.31 3.24
N VAL A 18 -19.91 19.59 4.35
CA VAL A 18 -18.71 19.21 5.11
C VAL A 18 -18.03 18.10 4.33
N LEU A 19 -17.43 18.47 3.19
CA LEU A 19 -16.14 17.90 2.81
C LEU A 19 -15.22 18.18 4.00
N ALA A 20 -14.39 17.21 4.38
CA ALA A 20 -13.24 17.51 5.22
C ALA A 20 -12.41 18.56 4.45
N GLU A 21 -12.60 19.83 4.76
CA GLU A 21 -11.85 20.92 4.14
C GLU A 21 -10.38 20.64 4.46
N LEU A 22 -9.64 20.27 3.42
CA LEU A 22 -8.18 20.29 3.43
C LEU A 22 -7.78 21.63 4.04
N SER A 23 -6.85 21.62 5.01
CA SER A 23 -6.34 22.88 5.57
C SER A 23 -6.01 23.86 4.43
N PRO A 24 -6.27 25.17 4.58
CA PRO A 24 -6.04 26.15 3.51
C PRO A 24 -4.66 26.03 2.85
N ASP A 25 -3.64 25.65 3.64
CA ASP A 25 -2.29 25.38 3.15
C ASP A 25 -2.20 24.13 2.26
N THR A 26 -2.93 23.06 2.56
CA THR A 26 -2.89 21.82 1.76
C THR A 26 -3.58 22.00 0.42
N GLN A 27 -4.72 22.70 0.37
CA GLN A 27 -5.39 23.00 -0.90
C GLN A 27 -4.50 23.88 -1.79
N LYS A 28 -3.86 24.89 -1.20
CA LYS A 28 -2.85 25.73 -1.88
C LYS A 28 -1.67 24.92 -2.41
N PHE A 29 -1.18 23.94 -1.66
CA PHE A 29 -0.10 23.06 -2.11
C PHE A 29 -0.51 22.18 -3.29
N GLN A 30 -1.72 21.63 -3.29
CA GLN A 30 -2.25 20.87 -4.41
C GLN A 30 -2.34 21.75 -5.67
N THR A 31 -2.82 23.00 -5.54
CA THR A 31 -2.82 23.96 -6.65
C THR A 31 -1.41 24.19 -7.19
N TRP A 32 -0.42 24.40 -6.32
CA TRP A 32 0.97 24.59 -6.73
C TRP A 32 1.55 23.38 -7.45
N ILE A 33 1.20 22.16 -7.04
CA ILE A 33 1.59 20.94 -7.75
C ILE A 33 1.01 20.93 -9.16
N GLN A 34 -0.29 21.24 -9.33
CA GLN A 34 -0.91 21.30 -10.66
C GLN A 34 -0.28 22.36 -11.56
N GLU A 35 -0.01 23.56 -11.02
CA GLU A 35 0.70 24.60 -11.76
C GLU A 35 2.10 24.15 -12.19
N MET A 36 2.85 23.43 -11.34
CA MET A 36 4.16 22.88 -11.70
C MET A 36 4.05 21.82 -12.80
N LYS A 37 3.02 20.97 -12.82
CA LYS A 37 2.82 19.98 -13.91
C LYS A 37 2.64 20.66 -15.27
N LEU A 38 1.99 21.83 -15.30
CA LEU A 38 1.66 22.57 -16.52
C LEU A 38 2.75 23.58 -16.94
N ALA A 39 3.54 24.09 -15.99
CA ALA A 39 4.55 25.11 -16.27
C ALA A 39 5.69 24.57 -17.16
N PRO A 40 6.14 25.31 -18.20
CA PRO A 40 7.22 24.87 -19.09
C PRO A 40 8.52 24.49 -18.37
N ARG A 41 8.85 25.20 -17.29
CA ARG A 41 10.02 24.96 -16.43
C ARG A 41 9.69 24.13 -15.18
N GLY A 42 8.44 23.70 -15.02
CA GLY A 42 7.92 22.98 -13.86
C GLY A 42 8.30 23.62 -12.52
N PRO A 43 9.02 22.91 -11.63
CA PRO A 43 9.40 23.41 -10.31
C PRO A 43 10.62 24.36 -10.34
N PHE A 44 11.14 24.72 -11.51
CA PHE A 44 12.38 25.50 -11.64
C PHE A 44 12.13 26.94 -12.11
N SER A 45 12.92 27.90 -11.60
CA SER A 45 12.90 29.30 -12.02
C SER A 45 13.85 29.55 -13.21
N ARG A 46 15.08 29.05 -13.10
CA ARG A 46 16.18 29.20 -14.07
C ARG A 46 17.21 28.09 -13.89
N ILE A 47 18.19 28.02 -14.78
CA ILE A 47 19.34 27.10 -14.68
C ILE A 47 20.50 27.85 -14.05
N ARG A 48 21.27 27.16 -13.20
CA ARG A 48 22.47 27.69 -12.56
C ARG A 48 23.60 26.66 -12.59
N TRP A 49 24.83 27.16 -12.55
CA TRP A 49 26.00 26.37 -12.21
C TRP A 49 26.26 26.46 -10.71
N TYR A 50 26.37 25.31 -10.05
CA TYR A 50 26.74 25.20 -8.65
C TYR A 50 28.15 24.64 -8.60
N CYS A 51 29.13 25.51 -8.35
CA CYS A 51 30.54 25.15 -8.38
C CYS A 51 30.99 24.54 -7.04
N ASN A 52 32.06 23.75 -7.10
CA ASN A 52 32.60 23.03 -5.95
C ASN A 52 33.22 23.96 -4.90
N ASP A 53 33.50 25.22 -5.21
CA ASP A 53 33.90 26.26 -4.25
C ASP A 53 32.70 26.89 -3.50
N GLY A 54 31.46 26.47 -3.80
CA GLY A 54 30.22 26.98 -3.21
C GLY A 54 29.61 28.17 -3.96
N SER A 55 30.27 28.67 -5.01
CA SER A 55 29.72 29.75 -5.82
C SER A 55 28.58 29.27 -6.73
N VAL A 56 27.64 30.17 -7.01
CA VAL A 56 26.52 29.92 -7.92
C VAL A 56 26.58 30.90 -9.07
N LEU A 57 26.81 30.39 -10.28
CA LEU A 57 27.06 31.18 -11.49
C LEU A 57 25.92 31.05 -12.51
N GLU A 58 25.91 31.95 -13.49
CA GLU A 58 25.03 31.84 -14.67
C GLU A 58 25.38 30.60 -15.51
N PRO A 59 24.43 30.06 -16.31
CA PRO A 59 24.62 28.83 -17.08
C PRO A 59 25.49 29.03 -18.33
N GLU A 60 26.73 29.46 -18.14
CA GLU A 60 27.72 29.62 -19.21
C GLU A 60 28.56 28.35 -19.40
N PRO A 61 29.04 28.05 -20.62
CA PRO A 61 29.98 26.96 -20.84
C PRO A 61 31.23 27.14 -19.98
N TYR A 62 31.67 26.06 -19.33
CA TYR A 62 32.90 26.03 -18.52
C TYR A 62 32.91 26.96 -17.28
N ALA A 63 31.76 27.49 -16.84
CA ALA A 63 31.68 28.46 -15.73
C ALA A 63 32.36 28.02 -14.42
N CYS A 64 32.37 26.72 -14.12
CA CYS A 64 33.02 26.18 -12.91
C CYS A 64 34.42 25.57 -13.14
N VAL A 65 35.01 25.65 -14.34
CA VAL A 65 36.30 24.98 -14.64
C VAL A 65 37.43 25.53 -13.76
N GLU A 66 37.50 26.85 -13.60
CA GLU A 66 38.48 27.51 -12.72
C GLU A 66 38.16 27.36 -11.23
N ARG A 67 37.00 26.75 -10.90
CA ARG A 67 36.44 26.62 -9.54
C ARG A 67 36.29 25.15 -9.12
N GLU A 68 37.24 24.33 -9.56
CA GLU A 68 37.33 22.88 -9.27
C GLU A 68 36.19 22.03 -9.86
N GLY A 69 35.44 22.56 -10.83
CA GLY A 69 34.27 21.91 -11.42
C GLY A 69 32.97 22.20 -10.67
N GLY A 70 31.86 21.65 -11.15
CA GLY A 70 30.55 21.88 -10.56
C GLY A 70 29.43 21.08 -11.22
N LEU A 71 28.20 21.35 -10.82
CA LEU A 71 27.00 20.74 -11.39
C LEU A 71 26.07 21.82 -11.95
N GLN A 72 25.62 21.62 -13.18
CA GLN A 72 24.56 22.43 -13.77
C GLN A 72 23.21 21.78 -13.51
N HIS A 73 22.30 22.49 -12.84
CA HIS A 73 20.91 22.05 -12.68
C HIS A 73 19.94 23.22 -12.50
N GLY A 74 18.65 22.92 -12.52
CA GLY A 74 17.59 23.89 -12.27
C GLY A 74 17.61 24.43 -10.83
N GLU A 75 17.51 25.74 -10.67
CA GLU A 75 17.21 26.39 -9.40
C GLU A 75 15.71 26.24 -9.10
N TRP A 76 15.36 25.78 -7.89
CA TRP A 76 13.96 25.69 -7.46
C TRP A 76 13.28 27.07 -7.44
N ASN A 77 12.05 27.11 -7.95
CA ASN A 77 11.18 28.28 -7.81
C ASN A 77 10.69 28.46 -6.35
N GLN A 78 10.06 29.59 -6.04
CA GLN A 78 9.63 29.89 -4.67
C GLN A 78 8.60 28.89 -4.12
N LYS A 79 7.69 28.39 -4.97
CA LYS A 79 6.68 27.40 -4.59
C LYS A 79 7.34 26.07 -4.18
N ALA A 80 8.30 25.60 -4.96
CA ALA A 80 9.06 24.38 -4.65
C ALA A 80 9.91 24.55 -3.39
N LYS A 81 10.58 25.70 -3.22
CA LYS A 81 11.33 26.03 -1.99
C LYS A 81 10.41 26.00 -0.75
N TYR A 82 9.21 26.55 -0.85
CA TYR A 82 8.23 26.57 0.26
C TYR A 82 7.71 25.17 0.61
N LEU A 83 7.34 24.37 -0.39
CA LEU A 83 6.90 22.97 -0.18
C LEU A 83 7.99 22.14 0.51
N ARG A 84 9.25 22.30 0.09
CA ARG A 84 10.40 21.63 0.70
C ARG A 84 10.62 22.06 2.15
N LYS A 85 10.49 23.35 2.46
CA LYS A 85 10.52 23.86 3.85
C LYS A 85 9.38 23.32 4.70
N SER A 86 8.22 23.05 4.08
CA SER A 86 7.03 22.47 4.71
C SER A 86 7.10 20.95 4.87
N GLY A 87 8.25 20.32 4.58
CA GLY A 87 8.47 18.88 4.75
C GLY A 87 8.18 18.02 3.52
N PHE A 88 7.81 18.60 2.38
CA PHE A 88 7.59 17.88 1.12
C PHE A 88 8.84 17.90 0.25
N GLN A 89 9.58 16.79 0.24
CA GLN A 89 10.79 16.61 -0.55
C GLN A 89 10.41 16.35 -2.00
N ILE A 90 10.07 17.41 -2.72
CA ILE A 90 9.71 17.39 -4.15
C ILE A 90 10.78 18.05 -5.03
N ALA A 91 10.71 17.80 -6.34
CA ALA A 91 11.61 18.35 -7.36
C ALA A 91 13.08 18.01 -7.07
N ASN A 92 13.35 16.77 -6.68
CA ASN A 92 14.69 16.37 -6.27
C ASN A 92 15.63 16.28 -7.47
N VAL A 93 16.80 16.92 -7.35
CA VAL A 93 17.92 16.81 -8.28
C VAL A 93 18.86 15.76 -7.71
N LEU A 94 19.04 14.62 -8.38
CA LEU A 94 19.83 13.52 -7.84
C LEU A 94 21.33 13.78 -8.00
N ALA A 95 21.74 14.57 -9.00
CA ALA A 95 23.14 14.89 -9.27
C ALA A 95 23.91 15.38 -8.04
N VAL A 96 23.24 16.13 -7.15
CA VAL A 96 23.83 16.69 -5.91
C VAL A 96 24.39 15.63 -4.95
N TYR A 97 23.94 14.37 -5.04
CA TYR A 97 24.45 13.28 -4.21
C TYR A 97 25.79 12.72 -4.68
N SER A 98 26.23 13.06 -5.90
CA SER A 98 27.52 12.64 -6.46
C SER A 98 28.68 13.59 -6.13
N ASP A 99 28.38 14.83 -5.79
CA ASP A 99 29.38 15.81 -5.36
C ASP A 99 29.86 15.47 -3.93
N LYS A 100 31.18 15.44 -3.75
CA LYS A 100 31.84 15.16 -2.48
C LYS A 100 31.74 16.32 -1.48
N LYS A 101 31.53 17.57 -1.93
CA LYS A 101 31.51 18.76 -1.08
C LYS A 101 30.10 19.17 -0.65
N THR A 102 29.13 19.24 -1.56
CA THR A 102 27.73 19.49 -1.16
C THR A 102 27.09 18.27 -0.53
N ASN A 103 27.62 17.08 -0.85
CA ASN A 103 27.18 15.73 -0.49
C ASN A 103 26.11 15.70 0.62
N PRO A 104 24.84 16.04 0.32
CA PRO A 104 23.93 16.39 1.38
C PRO A 104 23.78 15.16 2.28
N PRO A 105 23.88 15.32 3.61
CA PRO A 105 23.71 14.20 4.50
C PRO A 105 22.36 13.58 4.17
N VAL A 106 22.34 12.24 4.04
CA VAL A 106 21.08 11.51 3.98
C VAL A 106 20.50 11.60 5.38
N ALA A 107 19.90 12.74 5.71
CA ALA A 107 19.56 13.10 7.08
C ALA A 107 18.57 12.09 7.66
N ASN A 108 17.60 11.61 6.86
CA ASN A 108 16.57 10.68 7.29
C ASN A 108 16.16 9.68 6.18
N LEU A 109 15.81 8.45 6.55
CA LEU A 109 15.20 7.46 5.63
C LEU A 109 13.90 7.95 5.02
N ASN A 110 13.13 8.77 5.73
CA ASN A 110 11.91 9.38 5.20
C ASN A 110 12.18 10.26 3.98
N THR A 111 13.28 11.01 3.96
CA THR A 111 13.68 11.81 2.79
C THR A 111 13.94 10.92 1.58
N ILE A 112 14.63 9.79 1.76
CA ILE A 112 14.85 8.83 0.67
C ILE A 112 13.52 8.28 0.19
N LYS A 113 12.64 7.83 1.09
CA LYS A 113 11.33 7.30 0.71
C LYS A 113 10.51 8.33 -0.09
N GLN A 114 10.55 9.61 0.27
CA GLN A 114 9.90 10.67 -0.51
C GLN A 114 10.52 10.83 -1.90
N ILE A 115 11.86 10.78 -2.03
CA ILE A 115 12.54 10.79 -3.33
C ILE A 115 12.10 9.59 -4.17
N LEU A 116 12.01 8.39 -3.58
CA LEU A 116 11.54 7.19 -4.28
C LEU A 116 10.10 7.32 -4.75
N LEU A 117 9.20 7.82 -3.91
CA LEU A 117 7.80 8.05 -4.29
C LEU A 117 7.66 9.16 -5.33
N GLU A 118 8.48 10.22 -5.30
CA GLU A 118 8.55 11.18 -6.39
C GLU A 118 8.96 10.50 -7.70
N ARG A 119 9.96 9.61 -7.68
CA ARG A 119 10.38 8.86 -8.89
C ARG A 119 9.26 7.95 -9.40
N PHE A 120 8.52 7.33 -8.49
CA PHE A 120 7.30 6.61 -8.85
C PHE A 120 6.30 7.54 -9.53
N LEU A 121 5.95 8.68 -8.94
CA LEU A 121 5.01 9.65 -9.50
C LEU A 121 5.45 10.16 -10.88
N VAL A 122 6.73 10.48 -11.05
CA VAL A 122 7.31 10.88 -12.34
C VAL A 122 7.17 9.77 -13.39
N GLY A 123 7.32 8.49 -12.99
CA GLY A 123 7.10 7.36 -13.88
C GLY A 123 5.64 7.05 -14.17
N TYR A 124 4.77 7.24 -13.17
CA TYR A 124 3.36 6.85 -13.20
C TYR A 124 2.44 7.91 -13.84
N ASP A 125 2.74 9.19 -13.66
CA ASP A 125 1.93 10.34 -14.10
C ASP A 125 2.59 11.14 -15.25
N ASP A 126 3.15 10.44 -16.25
CA ASP A 126 3.80 11.03 -17.44
C ASP A 126 4.71 12.22 -17.10
N GLY A 127 5.64 12.02 -16.17
CA GLY A 127 6.60 13.03 -15.72
C GLY A 127 6.15 13.88 -14.52
N TRP A 128 4.91 13.77 -14.03
CA TRP A 128 4.40 14.48 -12.85
C TRP A 128 4.75 15.99 -12.87
N ILE A 129 5.29 16.57 -11.78
CA ILE A 129 5.76 17.97 -11.74
C ILE A 129 6.89 18.28 -12.73
N LEU A 130 7.54 17.25 -13.29
CA LEU A 130 8.57 17.38 -14.32
C LEU A 130 8.02 17.15 -15.75
N ARG A 131 6.70 16.96 -15.92
CA ARG A 131 6.05 16.63 -17.21
C ARG A 131 6.48 17.53 -18.36
N LYS A 132 6.47 18.84 -18.16
CA LYS A 132 6.96 19.82 -19.14
C LYS A 132 8.44 20.15 -18.93
N ALA A 133 8.91 20.20 -17.68
CA ALA A 133 10.30 20.50 -17.34
C ALA A 133 11.32 19.49 -17.88
N ARG A 134 10.93 18.25 -18.23
CA ARG A 134 11.81 17.28 -18.90
C ARG A 134 12.36 17.78 -20.22
N TYR A 135 11.67 18.73 -20.87
CA TYR A 135 12.11 19.39 -22.10
C TYR A 135 12.90 20.68 -21.84
N TYR A 136 12.99 21.13 -20.59
CA TYR A 136 13.78 22.31 -20.21
C TYR A 136 15.27 21.94 -20.16
N ARG A 137 15.93 22.06 -21.32
CA ARG A 137 17.34 21.68 -21.53
C ARG A 137 18.24 22.36 -20.51
N GLY A 138 19.06 21.57 -19.81
CA GLY A 138 20.01 22.04 -18.81
C GLY A 138 19.49 22.06 -17.37
N ALA A 139 18.21 21.78 -17.13
CA ALA A 139 17.68 21.59 -15.77
C ALA A 139 18.13 20.27 -15.14
N PHE A 140 18.35 19.24 -15.98
CA PHE A 140 18.91 17.95 -15.59
C PHE A 140 19.95 17.49 -16.62
N GLN A 141 21.07 16.97 -16.14
CA GLN A 141 22.03 16.23 -16.95
C GLN A 141 21.95 14.76 -16.61
N ILE A 142 21.49 13.94 -17.56
CA ILE A 142 21.19 12.51 -17.30
C ILE A 142 22.42 11.73 -16.78
N ALA A 143 23.62 12.07 -17.25
CA ALA A 143 24.85 11.44 -16.81
C ALA A 143 25.10 11.69 -15.31
N ASP A 144 24.85 12.91 -14.84
CA ASP A 144 25.07 13.29 -13.44
C ASP A 144 23.93 12.83 -12.54
N GLU A 145 22.68 12.85 -13.02
CA GLU A 145 21.55 12.23 -12.33
C GLU A 145 21.78 10.74 -12.07
N ILE A 146 22.35 10.01 -13.04
CA ILE A 146 22.71 8.59 -12.86
C ILE A 146 23.86 8.43 -11.84
N LYS A 147 24.91 9.26 -11.91
CA LYS A 147 25.99 9.22 -10.91
C LYS A 147 25.45 9.51 -9.50
N GLY A 148 24.58 10.51 -9.37
CA GLY A 148 23.92 10.89 -8.14
C GLY A 148 23.02 9.79 -7.58
N SER A 149 22.27 9.12 -8.46
CA SER A 149 21.45 7.95 -8.12
C SER A 149 22.29 6.80 -7.55
N GLN A 150 23.44 6.52 -8.18
CA GLN A 150 24.38 5.50 -7.70
C GLN A 150 24.98 5.86 -6.35
N ALA A 151 25.34 7.13 -6.15
CA ALA A 151 25.85 7.61 -4.86
C ALA A 151 24.78 7.51 -3.77
N LEU A 152 23.53 7.91 -4.05
CA LEU A 152 22.40 7.82 -3.13
C LEU A 152 22.12 6.35 -2.73
N LEU A 153 22.11 5.42 -3.69
CA LEU A 153 21.92 4.01 -3.42
C LEU A 153 23.05 3.44 -2.54
N ASN A 154 24.30 3.78 -2.82
CA ASN A 154 25.44 3.35 -2.01
C ASN A 154 25.35 3.89 -0.57
N LYS A 155 24.94 5.15 -0.40
CA LYS A 155 24.70 5.72 0.94
C LYS A 155 23.57 5.03 1.67
N LEU A 156 22.47 4.72 0.98
CA LEU A 156 21.34 4.01 1.58
C LEU A 156 21.79 2.63 2.09
N ILE A 157 22.52 1.88 1.27
CA ILE A 157 23.11 0.58 1.64
C ILE A 157 23.99 0.72 2.90
N SER A 158 24.87 1.72 2.94
CA SER A 158 25.71 1.97 4.13
C SER A 158 24.90 2.34 5.38
N LYS A 159 23.77 3.05 5.22
CA LYS A 159 22.96 3.55 6.34
C LYS A 159 22.07 2.47 6.95
N VAL A 160 21.38 1.67 6.14
CA VAL A 160 20.40 0.68 6.61
C VAL A 160 21.00 -0.71 6.81
N GLY A 161 22.25 -0.89 6.39
CA GLY A 161 22.84 -2.20 6.19
C GLY A 161 22.05 -3.01 5.15
N SER A 162 22.48 -4.25 4.95
CA SER A 162 21.73 -5.19 4.10
C SER A 162 20.99 -6.22 4.94
N SER A 163 20.39 -5.81 6.06
CA SER A 163 19.55 -6.72 6.85
C SER A 163 18.35 -7.20 6.02
N ASN A 164 17.85 -8.40 6.31
CA ASN A 164 16.68 -8.96 5.63
C ASN A 164 15.45 -8.04 5.69
N GLN A 165 15.36 -7.20 6.72
CA GLN A 165 14.27 -6.23 6.91
C GLN A 165 14.34 -5.08 5.90
N ASN A 166 15.53 -4.59 5.55
CA ASN A 166 15.68 -3.42 4.66
C ASN A 166 15.87 -3.80 3.19
N TYR A 167 15.97 -5.10 2.87
CA TYR A 167 16.17 -5.57 1.49
C TYR A 167 15.09 -5.05 0.53
N LEU A 168 13.81 -5.04 0.93
CA LEU A 168 12.73 -4.50 0.11
C LEU A 168 12.98 -3.02 -0.23
N LEU A 169 13.33 -2.20 0.77
CA LEU A 169 13.64 -0.79 0.54
C LEU A 169 14.83 -0.60 -0.41
N LEU A 170 15.88 -1.42 -0.29
CA LEU A 170 17.03 -1.39 -1.20
C LEU A 170 16.65 -1.78 -2.63
N MET A 171 15.78 -2.78 -2.78
CA MET A 171 15.27 -3.24 -4.06
C MET A 171 14.39 -2.19 -4.74
N GLU A 172 13.45 -1.58 -4.00
CA GLU A 172 12.64 -0.47 -4.50
C GLU A 172 13.50 0.76 -4.84
N ALA A 173 14.52 1.05 -4.03
CA ALA A 173 15.46 2.14 -4.31
C ALA A 173 16.22 1.90 -5.62
N HIS A 174 16.75 0.70 -5.84
CA HIS A 174 17.42 0.37 -7.10
C HIS A 174 16.46 0.49 -8.30
N ARG A 175 15.21 0.02 -8.14
CA ARG A 175 14.19 0.02 -9.20
C ARG A 175 13.76 1.43 -9.60
N LEU A 176 13.53 2.31 -8.63
CA LEU A 176 12.95 3.65 -8.87
C LEU A 176 14.01 4.70 -9.20
N LEU A 177 15.26 4.52 -8.75
CA LEU A 177 16.34 5.44 -9.06
C LEU A 177 16.88 5.22 -10.49
N PRO A 178 17.20 6.29 -11.24
CA PRO A 178 17.81 6.21 -12.57
C PRO A 178 19.07 5.33 -12.63
N GLN A 179 19.10 4.38 -13.58
CA GLN A 179 20.24 3.48 -13.83
C GLN A 179 20.85 3.67 -15.22
N LYS A 180 22.11 3.23 -15.40
CA LYS A 180 22.78 3.18 -16.72
C LYS A 180 22.06 2.18 -17.65
N GLY A 181 21.71 2.60 -18.87
CA GLY A 181 21.22 1.73 -19.95
C GLY A 181 19.70 1.78 -20.19
N GLY A 182 18.86 1.70 -19.15
CA GLY A 182 17.39 1.68 -19.30
C GLY A 182 16.75 3.06 -19.48
N SER A 183 17.23 4.07 -18.74
CA SER A 183 16.63 5.41 -18.73
C SER A 183 16.74 6.13 -20.07
N VAL A 184 17.86 5.98 -20.80
CA VAL A 184 18.09 6.72 -22.06
C VAL A 184 17.24 6.16 -23.19
N LEU A 185 17.07 4.83 -23.26
CA LEU A 185 16.24 4.18 -24.27
C LEU A 185 14.74 4.42 -24.01
N ALA A 186 14.31 4.33 -22.74
CA ALA A 186 12.92 4.62 -22.36
C ALA A 186 12.55 6.09 -22.60
N THR A 187 13.44 7.04 -22.29
CA THR A 187 13.22 8.46 -22.61
C THR A 187 13.16 8.68 -24.12
N ARG A 188 14.09 8.13 -24.90
CA ARG A 188 14.05 8.24 -26.38
C ARG A 188 12.80 7.63 -26.98
N MET A 189 12.35 6.49 -26.47
CA MET A 189 11.08 5.86 -26.86
C MET A 189 9.90 6.80 -26.59
N ARG A 190 9.79 7.35 -25.37
CA ARG A 190 8.70 8.27 -24.98
C ARG A 190 8.71 9.58 -25.77
N ASP A 191 9.88 10.14 -26.04
CA ASP A 191 10.03 11.35 -26.86
C ASP A 191 9.58 11.09 -28.31
N LYS A 192 9.99 9.96 -28.86
CA LYS A 192 9.60 9.53 -30.21
C LYS A 192 8.10 9.26 -30.31
N ALA A 193 7.51 8.61 -29.33
CA ALA A 193 6.06 8.37 -29.25
C ALA A 193 5.27 9.69 -29.16
N THR A 194 5.78 10.68 -28.42
CA THR A 194 5.18 12.02 -28.35
C THR A 194 5.23 12.73 -29.70
N LYS A 195 6.39 12.75 -30.36
CA LYS A 195 6.58 13.36 -31.68
C LYS A 195 5.68 12.74 -32.76
N ILE A 196 5.51 11.42 -32.71
CA ILE A 196 4.59 10.71 -33.62
C ILE A 196 3.15 11.14 -33.35
N SER A 197 2.72 11.22 -32.08
CA SER A 197 1.33 11.59 -31.74
C SER A 197 0.99 13.04 -32.10
N GLU A 198 1.94 13.96 -31.99
CA GLU A 198 1.78 15.35 -32.45
C GLU A 198 1.51 15.43 -33.96
N GLN A 199 2.02 14.47 -34.74
CA GLN A 199 1.88 14.42 -36.20
C GLN A 199 0.79 13.43 -36.66
N ASP A 200 0.35 12.52 -35.79
CA ASP A 200 -0.68 11.52 -35.99
C ASP A 200 -1.54 11.33 -34.73
N SER A 201 -2.64 12.08 -34.64
CA SER A 201 -3.56 12.07 -33.50
C SER A 201 -4.20 10.69 -33.24
N GLY A 202 -4.26 9.79 -34.24
CA GLY A 202 -4.74 8.42 -34.07
C GLY A 202 -3.81 7.56 -33.20
N PHE A 203 -2.56 7.99 -33.02
CA PHE A 203 -1.53 7.28 -32.24
C PHE A 203 -1.63 7.53 -30.73
N GLU A 204 -2.53 8.42 -30.28
CA GLU A 204 -2.59 8.89 -28.89
C GLU A 204 -2.85 7.78 -27.87
N ARG A 205 -3.61 6.75 -28.25
CA ARG A 205 -3.84 5.57 -27.41
C ARG A 205 -2.56 4.75 -27.18
N LEU A 206 -1.77 4.54 -28.23
CA LEU A 206 -0.48 3.84 -28.15
C LEU A 206 0.56 4.71 -27.43
N ARG A 207 0.57 6.02 -27.66
CA ARG A 207 1.37 6.98 -26.88
C ARG A 207 1.07 6.83 -25.39
N SER A 208 -0.20 6.95 -25.01
CA SER A 208 -0.62 6.88 -23.61
C SER A 208 -0.16 5.58 -22.96
N LYS A 209 -0.30 4.44 -23.66
CA LYS A 209 0.21 3.15 -23.19
C LYS A 209 1.73 3.13 -23.01
N LEU A 210 2.50 3.59 -24.00
CA LEU A 210 3.97 3.61 -23.97
C LEU A 210 4.54 4.54 -22.88
N HIS A 211 3.80 5.59 -22.52
CA HIS A 211 4.19 6.50 -21.44
C HIS A 211 3.92 5.90 -20.06
N THR A 212 2.78 5.20 -19.90
CA THR A 212 2.36 4.63 -18.61
C THR A 212 2.97 3.26 -18.32
N GLN A 213 2.92 2.34 -19.28
CA GLN A 213 3.32 0.94 -19.09
C GLN A 213 3.79 0.32 -20.43
N PRO A 214 5.02 0.63 -20.88
CA PRO A 214 5.58 0.01 -22.07
C PRO A 214 5.89 -1.48 -21.82
N GLU A 215 5.68 -2.30 -22.85
CA GLU A 215 5.93 -3.75 -22.83
C GLU A 215 6.58 -4.22 -24.15
N ALA A 216 7.20 -5.41 -24.12
CA ALA A 216 7.84 -5.99 -25.31
C ALA A 216 6.85 -6.18 -26.48
N GLY A 217 5.58 -6.47 -26.17
CA GLY A 217 4.51 -6.63 -27.16
C GLY A 217 4.16 -5.35 -27.92
N ASP A 218 4.50 -4.17 -27.38
CA ASP A 218 4.17 -2.89 -28.01
C ASP A 218 4.89 -2.68 -29.34
N ALA A 219 6.10 -3.27 -29.50
CA ALA A 219 6.82 -3.21 -30.76
C ALA A 219 6.01 -3.84 -31.90
N SER A 220 5.32 -4.96 -31.65
CA SER A 220 4.42 -5.58 -32.63
C SER A 220 3.20 -4.70 -32.90
N GLN A 221 2.56 -4.18 -31.83
CA GLN A 221 1.37 -3.34 -31.96
C GLN A 221 1.63 -2.06 -32.77
N ILE A 222 2.84 -1.48 -32.65
CA ILE A 222 3.24 -0.30 -33.43
C ILE A 222 3.51 -0.66 -34.90
N ARG A 223 4.13 -1.81 -35.17
CA ARG A 223 4.32 -2.30 -36.54
C ARG A 223 2.96 -2.55 -37.20
N ASP A 224 2.01 -3.15 -36.48
CA ASP A 224 0.65 -3.42 -36.96
C ASP A 224 -0.13 -2.12 -37.21
N TYR A 225 -0.03 -1.16 -36.28
CA TYR A 225 -0.63 0.16 -36.44
C TYR A 225 -0.07 0.88 -37.67
N ALA A 226 1.26 0.87 -37.85
CA ALA A 226 1.93 1.50 -38.98
C ALA A 226 1.51 0.91 -40.34
N GLN A 227 1.09 -0.36 -40.37
CA GLN A 227 0.59 -1.02 -41.57
C GLN A 227 -0.89 -0.72 -41.85
N LYS A 228 -1.74 -0.74 -40.81
CA LYS A 228 -3.20 -0.65 -40.97
C LYS A 228 -3.74 0.79 -40.95
N TYR A 229 -3.21 1.64 -40.09
CA TYR A 229 -3.79 2.95 -39.77
C TYR A 229 -2.79 4.11 -39.88
N GLY A 230 -1.49 3.82 -39.86
CA GLY A 230 -0.43 4.84 -39.82
C GLY A 230 -0.26 5.65 -41.09
N LYS A 231 0.19 6.91 -40.94
CA LYS A 231 0.47 7.81 -42.06
C LYS A 231 1.72 7.36 -42.84
N ARG A 232 1.64 7.34 -44.18
CA ARG A 232 2.78 6.92 -45.04
C ARG A 232 4.05 7.74 -44.82
N SER A 233 3.93 9.04 -44.53
CA SER A 233 5.05 9.94 -44.25
C SER A 233 5.80 9.62 -42.94
N LEU A 234 5.18 8.90 -42.00
CA LEU A 234 5.76 8.57 -40.69
C LEU A 234 6.24 7.12 -40.57
N ARG A 235 6.25 6.33 -41.66
CA ARG A 235 6.69 4.92 -41.65
C ARG A 235 8.08 4.71 -41.02
N GLY A 236 9.02 5.60 -41.32
CA GLY A 236 10.36 5.56 -40.73
C GLY A 236 10.34 5.80 -39.22
N GLU A 237 9.52 6.74 -38.75
CA GLU A 237 9.37 7.09 -37.33
C GLU A 237 8.73 5.93 -36.53
N TYR A 238 7.67 5.29 -37.04
CA TYR A 238 7.07 4.11 -36.40
C TYR A 238 8.05 2.92 -36.33
N SER A 239 8.81 2.66 -37.41
CA SER A 239 9.82 1.59 -37.46
C SER A 239 10.95 1.82 -36.46
N GLU A 240 11.38 3.05 -36.30
CA GLU A 240 12.41 3.44 -35.33
C GLU A 240 11.89 3.32 -33.89
N LEU A 241 10.65 3.75 -33.63
CA LEU A 241 10.00 3.58 -32.32
C LEU A 241 9.88 2.10 -31.93
N ALA A 242 9.44 1.24 -32.86
CA ALA A 242 9.37 -0.21 -32.63
C ALA A 242 10.76 -0.80 -32.30
N ARG A 243 11.81 -0.39 -33.02
CA ARG A 243 13.20 -0.79 -32.74
C ARG A 243 13.70 -0.31 -31.37
N LEU A 244 13.31 0.88 -30.94
CA LEU A 244 13.65 1.38 -29.61
C LEU A 244 13.00 0.54 -28.51
N ILE A 245 11.76 0.10 -28.72
CA ILE A 245 11.05 -0.81 -27.81
C ILE A 245 11.70 -2.19 -27.82
N ASP A 246 11.99 -2.76 -29.00
CA ASP A 246 12.72 -4.03 -29.08
C ASP A 246 14.07 -3.98 -28.37
N LYS A 247 14.76 -2.84 -28.42
CA LYS A 247 16.07 -2.65 -27.77
C LYS A 247 15.94 -2.41 -26.27
N LEU A 248 14.90 -1.69 -25.85
CA LEU A 248 14.57 -1.45 -24.44
C LEU A 248 14.19 -2.75 -23.72
N PHE A 249 13.43 -3.60 -24.41
CA PHE A 249 12.99 -4.92 -23.93
C PHE A 249 13.83 -6.06 -24.50
N SER A 250 14.93 -5.75 -25.18
CA SER A 250 15.88 -6.77 -25.62
C SER A 250 16.36 -7.47 -24.36
N PRO A 251 16.43 -8.82 -24.35
CA PRO A 251 16.97 -9.53 -23.22
C PRO A 251 18.34 -8.93 -22.92
N GLN A 252 18.46 -8.20 -21.79
CA GLN A 252 19.79 -7.91 -21.27
C GLN A 252 20.48 -9.27 -21.18
N ASP A 253 21.74 -9.38 -21.60
CA ASP A 253 22.45 -10.66 -21.56
C ASP A 253 22.59 -11.11 -20.10
N LEU A 254 21.56 -11.81 -19.63
CA LEU A 254 21.40 -12.30 -18.28
C LEU A 254 22.54 -13.27 -18.00
N GLY A 255 22.94 -14.06 -19.01
CA GLY A 255 24.14 -14.89 -18.96
C GLY A 255 25.41 -14.10 -18.66
N ALA A 256 25.63 -12.96 -19.34
CA ALA A 256 26.77 -12.08 -19.05
C ALA A 256 26.70 -11.44 -17.66
N GLN A 257 25.53 -10.99 -17.20
CA GLN A 257 25.36 -10.43 -15.85
C GLN A 257 25.66 -11.47 -14.77
N LEU A 258 25.18 -12.70 -14.96
CA LEU A 258 25.44 -13.84 -14.08
C LEU A 258 26.92 -14.19 -14.02
N ARG A 259 27.58 -14.29 -15.19
CA ARG A 259 29.03 -14.50 -15.28
C ARG A 259 29.82 -13.37 -14.61
N LYS A 260 29.37 -12.12 -14.76
CA LYS A 260 30.01 -10.97 -14.11
C LYS A 260 29.92 -11.06 -12.59
N LEU A 261 28.75 -11.39 -12.05
CA LEU A 261 28.58 -11.54 -10.60
C LEU A 261 29.39 -12.72 -10.05
N ALA A 262 29.48 -13.82 -10.81
CA ALA A 262 30.25 -15.02 -10.46
C ALA A 262 31.78 -14.81 -10.41
N LYS A 263 32.33 -13.78 -11.06
CA LYS A 263 33.78 -13.51 -11.09
C LYS A 263 34.33 -12.87 -9.81
N GLY A 264 33.50 -12.48 -8.83
CA GLY A 264 33.95 -11.88 -7.57
C GLY A 264 33.95 -12.85 -6.38
N ASN A 265 34.47 -12.42 -5.21
CA ASN A 265 34.41 -13.10 -3.88
C ASN A 265 32.98 -13.45 -3.38
N THR A 266 32.23 -14.30 -4.09
CA THR A 266 31.00 -14.93 -3.61
C THR A 266 31.35 -16.27 -2.96
N THR A 267 30.42 -16.87 -2.23
CA THR A 267 30.63 -18.25 -1.76
C THR A 267 30.77 -19.19 -2.95
N LYS A 268 31.61 -20.26 -2.83
CA LYS A 268 31.80 -21.25 -3.90
C LYS A 268 30.47 -21.86 -4.38
N SER A 269 29.53 -22.06 -3.45
CA SER A 269 28.17 -22.55 -3.74
C SER A 269 27.39 -21.60 -4.65
N LEU A 270 27.32 -20.30 -4.31
CA LEU A 270 26.62 -19.31 -5.12
C LEU A 270 27.29 -19.13 -6.49
N GLN A 271 28.62 -19.12 -6.53
CA GLN A 271 29.38 -19.01 -7.78
C GLN A 271 29.02 -20.14 -8.75
N LYS A 272 29.01 -21.40 -8.27
CA LYS A 272 28.63 -22.56 -9.08
C LYS A 272 27.20 -22.42 -9.62
N LYS A 273 26.24 -22.02 -8.76
CA LYS A 273 24.85 -21.78 -9.17
C LYS A 273 24.75 -20.69 -10.24
N LEU A 274 25.43 -19.56 -10.07
CA LEU A 274 25.43 -18.46 -11.05
C LEU A 274 25.97 -18.89 -12.42
N LEU A 275 27.05 -19.66 -12.45
CA LEU A 275 27.64 -20.15 -13.70
C LEU A 275 26.75 -21.19 -14.40
N LEU A 276 26.12 -22.08 -13.65
CA LEU A 276 25.16 -23.05 -14.18
C LEU A 276 23.95 -22.34 -14.77
N SER A 277 23.31 -21.43 -14.03
CA SER A 277 22.18 -20.65 -14.53
C SER A 277 22.59 -19.80 -15.74
N ALA A 278 23.81 -19.24 -15.77
CA ALA A 278 24.30 -18.49 -16.93
C ALA A 278 24.33 -19.34 -18.21
N ALA A 279 24.76 -20.61 -18.10
CA ALA A 279 24.75 -21.54 -19.23
C ALA A 279 23.32 -21.83 -19.71
N THR A 280 22.39 -22.04 -18.77
CA THR A 280 20.96 -22.22 -19.07
C THR A 280 20.39 -21.02 -19.84
N PHE A 281 20.63 -19.79 -19.37
CA PHE A 281 20.06 -18.60 -20.03
C PHE A 281 20.69 -18.25 -21.37
N THR A 282 21.91 -18.73 -21.67
CA THR A 282 22.52 -18.55 -23.00
C THR A 282 22.04 -19.54 -24.05
N SER A 283 21.36 -20.62 -23.65
CA SER A 283 20.87 -21.61 -24.62
C SER A 283 19.55 -21.15 -25.27
N PRO A 284 19.47 -21.10 -26.62
CA PRO A 284 18.26 -20.66 -27.32
C PRO A 284 17.10 -21.65 -27.22
N THR A 285 17.37 -22.91 -26.84
CA THR A 285 16.38 -24.00 -26.80
C THR A 285 15.67 -24.14 -25.45
N VAL A 286 16.03 -23.33 -24.44
CA VAL A 286 15.47 -23.46 -23.09
C VAL A 286 14.05 -22.93 -23.04
N SER A 287 13.14 -23.77 -22.54
CA SER A 287 11.71 -23.46 -22.43
C SER A 287 11.44 -22.27 -21.48
N PRO A 288 10.34 -21.53 -21.67
CA PRO A 288 9.93 -20.47 -20.75
C PRO A 288 9.76 -20.97 -19.31
N GLU A 289 9.31 -22.21 -19.14
CA GLU A 289 9.12 -22.84 -17.83
C GLU A 289 10.44 -23.01 -17.08
N VAL A 290 11.48 -23.55 -17.72
CA VAL A 290 12.81 -23.67 -17.11
C VAL A 290 13.36 -22.30 -16.76
N LYS A 291 13.19 -21.29 -17.63
CA LYS A 291 13.62 -19.91 -17.35
C LYS A 291 12.89 -19.32 -16.15
N PHE A 292 11.59 -19.57 -16.00
CA PHE A 292 10.78 -19.12 -14.86
C PHE A 292 11.26 -19.74 -13.54
N LEU A 293 11.44 -21.07 -13.52
CA LEU A 293 11.88 -21.83 -12.35
C LEU A 293 13.29 -21.39 -11.90
N GLU A 294 14.25 -21.36 -12.83
CA GLU A 294 15.63 -20.98 -12.55
C GLU A 294 15.74 -19.53 -12.08
N SER A 295 15.01 -18.60 -12.72
CA SER A 295 15.02 -17.19 -12.31
C SER A 295 14.44 -17.02 -10.91
N SER A 296 13.36 -17.74 -10.60
CA SER A 296 12.70 -17.69 -9.29
C SER A 296 13.57 -18.24 -8.17
N HIS A 297 14.26 -19.36 -8.42
CA HIS A 297 15.21 -19.93 -7.47
C HIS A 297 16.40 -18.99 -7.25
N LEU A 298 16.99 -18.48 -8.35
CA LEU A 298 18.17 -17.64 -8.25
C LEU A 298 17.88 -16.31 -7.55
N LEU A 299 16.69 -15.73 -7.75
CA LEU A 299 16.21 -14.56 -7.02
C LEU A 299 16.28 -14.75 -5.49
N ALA A 300 15.81 -15.89 -4.99
CA ALA A 300 15.85 -16.21 -3.58
C ALA A 300 17.29 -16.35 -3.06
N GLU A 301 18.16 -17.01 -3.84
CA GLU A 301 19.57 -17.25 -3.49
C GLU A 301 20.38 -15.96 -3.41
N ILE A 302 20.25 -15.08 -4.42
CA ILE A 302 20.99 -13.82 -4.42
C ILE A 302 20.51 -12.88 -3.30
N ARG A 303 19.21 -12.94 -2.95
CA ARG A 303 18.69 -12.22 -1.78
C ARG A 303 19.36 -12.71 -0.49
N GLN A 304 19.42 -14.03 -0.28
CA GLN A 304 20.06 -14.62 0.91
C GLN A 304 21.55 -14.28 1.01
N ALA A 305 22.24 -14.19 -0.13
CA ALA A 305 23.66 -13.86 -0.16
C ALA A 305 23.95 -12.35 0.00
N CYS A 306 22.99 -11.47 -0.32
CA CYS A 306 23.16 -10.01 -0.34
C CYS A 306 23.75 -9.43 0.96
N PRO A 307 23.26 -9.78 2.17
CA PRO A 307 23.75 -9.23 3.43
C PRO A 307 25.25 -9.46 3.66
N MET A 308 25.80 -10.56 3.12
CA MET A 308 27.20 -10.98 3.33
C MET A 308 28.19 -10.35 2.33
N GLN A 309 27.72 -9.51 1.40
CA GLN A 309 28.56 -8.93 0.35
C GLN A 309 28.96 -7.48 0.68
N LYS A 310 30.05 -7.00 0.04
CA LYS A 310 30.41 -5.57 0.05
C LYS A 310 29.38 -4.74 -0.73
N ASN A 311 29.23 -3.45 -0.41
CA ASN A 311 28.23 -2.55 -1.03
C ASN A 311 28.24 -2.59 -2.57
N SER A 312 29.43 -2.57 -3.20
CA SER A 312 29.55 -2.61 -4.67
C SER A 312 28.94 -3.86 -5.30
N LYS A 313 28.95 -4.98 -4.57
CA LYS A 313 28.31 -6.22 -4.99
C LYS A 313 26.85 -6.29 -4.60
N GLN A 314 26.45 -5.69 -3.49
CA GLN A 314 25.04 -5.55 -3.14
C GLN A 314 24.28 -4.80 -4.24
N VAL A 315 24.85 -3.72 -4.78
CA VAL A 315 24.29 -3.04 -5.96
C VAL A 315 24.18 -3.98 -7.18
N GLN A 316 25.18 -4.81 -7.44
CA GLN A 316 25.12 -5.80 -8.55
C GLN A 316 24.06 -6.87 -8.30
N ILE A 317 23.86 -7.30 -7.06
CA ILE A 317 22.80 -8.24 -6.67
C ILE A 317 21.43 -7.60 -6.88
N LEU A 318 21.23 -6.35 -6.48
CA LEU A 318 19.96 -5.63 -6.70
C LEU A 318 19.67 -5.47 -8.19
N GLN A 319 20.70 -5.14 -9.00
CA GLN A 319 20.60 -5.06 -10.44
C GLN A 319 20.21 -6.39 -11.07
N LEU A 320 20.91 -7.47 -10.70
CA LEU A 320 20.58 -8.81 -11.18
C LEU A 320 19.18 -9.21 -10.74
N GLY A 321 18.79 -8.90 -9.50
CA GLY A 321 17.46 -9.14 -8.96
C GLY A 321 16.37 -8.48 -9.80
N GLN A 322 16.58 -7.25 -10.26
CA GLN A 322 15.61 -6.56 -11.12
C GLN A 322 15.49 -7.26 -12.48
N THR A 323 16.61 -7.64 -13.08
CA THR A 323 16.62 -8.37 -14.36
C THR A 323 15.94 -9.74 -14.25
N LEU A 324 16.18 -10.46 -13.15
CA LEU A 324 15.52 -11.74 -12.88
C LEU A 324 14.03 -11.57 -12.59
N GLU A 325 13.61 -10.56 -11.83
CA GLU A 325 12.18 -10.25 -11.62
C GLU A 325 11.47 -10.01 -12.95
N GLN A 326 12.08 -9.23 -13.84
CA GLN A 326 11.54 -8.99 -15.17
C GLN A 326 11.45 -10.30 -15.98
N THR A 327 12.43 -11.18 -15.85
CA THR A 327 12.43 -12.50 -16.51
C THR A 327 11.33 -13.40 -15.95
N VAL A 328 11.12 -13.42 -14.63
CA VAL A 328 10.02 -14.14 -13.99
C VAL A 328 8.67 -13.59 -14.46
N PHE A 329 8.53 -12.27 -14.56
CA PHE A 329 7.30 -11.64 -15.03
C PHE A 329 6.98 -12.04 -16.48
N THR A 330 7.94 -11.89 -17.40
CA THR A 330 7.72 -12.21 -18.82
C THR A 330 7.48 -13.69 -19.06
N THR A 331 8.27 -14.57 -18.44
CA THR A 331 8.09 -16.02 -18.56
C THR A 331 6.83 -16.50 -17.86
N GLY A 332 6.48 -15.93 -16.71
CA GLY A 332 5.22 -16.20 -16.02
C GLY A 332 4.00 -15.89 -16.88
N SER A 333 3.98 -14.74 -17.56
CA SER A 333 2.88 -14.40 -18.49
C SER A 333 2.73 -15.43 -19.62
N LEU A 334 3.84 -15.97 -20.15
CA LEU A 334 3.80 -17.05 -21.14
C LEU A 334 3.24 -18.36 -20.55
N LEU A 335 3.58 -18.68 -19.30
CA LEU A 335 3.06 -19.88 -18.63
C LEU A 335 1.55 -19.78 -18.36
N LEU A 336 1.05 -18.61 -17.97
CA LEU A 336 -0.38 -18.37 -17.73
C LEU A 336 -1.23 -18.68 -18.97
N ALA A 337 -0.71 -18.44 -20.19
CA ALA A 337 -1.41 -18.79 -21.43
C ALA A 337 -1.65 -20.30 -21.60
N THR A 338 -0.91 -21.15 -20.87
CA THR A 338 -1.08 -22.61 -20.88
C THR A 338 -1.73 -23.16 -19.61
N LEU A 339 -2.18 -22.29 -18.70
CA LEU A 339 -2.60 -22.65 -17.35
C LEU A 339 -3.69 -23.75 -17.33
N GLU A 340 -4.70 -23.64 -18.20
CA GLU A 340 -5.84 -24.56 -18.24
C GLU A 340 -5.42 -26.01 -18.49
N ASN A 341 -4.36 -26.23 -19.26
CA ASN A 341 -3.87 -27.56 -19.65
C ASN A 341 -2.89 -28.18 -18.63
N ARG A 342 -2.61 -27.48 -17.52
CA ARG A 342 -1.67 -27.95 -16.49
C ARG A 342 -2.35 -28.69 -15.36
N THR A 343 -1.70 -29.75 -14.91
CA THR A 343 -2.09 -30.56 -13.76
C THR A 343 -1.99 -29.77 -12.46
N ARG A 344 -2.67 -30.25 -11.40
CA ARG A 344 -2.57 -29.66 -10.05
C ARG A 344 -1.13 -29.65 -9.56
N HIS A 345 -0.40 -30.74 -9.78
CA HIS A 345 0.99 -30.90 -9.35
C HIS A 345 1.90 -29.84 -9.99
N GLU A 346 1.81 -29.64 -11.31
CA GLU A 346 2.57 -28.60 -12.01
C GLU A 346 2.25 -27.20 -11.48
N ARG A 347 0.96 -26.89 -11.28
CA ARG A 347 0.52 -25.59 -10.75
C ARG A 347 1.01 -25.35 -9.30
N LEU A 348 1.05 -26.38 -8.45
CA LEU A 348 1.65 -26.29 -7.11
C LEU A 348 3.17 -26.04 -7.19
N GLY A 349 3.86 -26.70 -8.12
CA GLY A 349 5.27 -26.40 -8.43
C GLY A 349 5.51 -24.96 -8.90
N TRP A 350 4.59 -24.41 -9.69
CA TRP A 350 4.60 -23.01 -10.10
C TRP A 350 4.38 -22.07 -8.92
N LEU A 351 3.43 -22.36 -8.02
CA LEU A 351 3.23 -21.57 -6.79
C LEU A 351 4.48 -21.57 -5.90
N ARG A 352 5.16 -22.72 -5.77
CA ARG A 352 6.42 -22.83 -5.02
C ARG A 352 7.50 -21.90 -5.57
N SER A 353 7.63 -21.88 -6.90
CA SER A 353 8.62 -21.05 -7.58
C SER A 353 8.24 -19.58 -7.52
N ALA A 354 6.98 -19.23 -7.74
CA ALA A 354 6.48 -17.87 -7.57
C ALA A 354 6.67 -17.36 -6.14
N ALA A 355 6.44 -18.19 -5.11
CA ALA A 355 6.72 -17.81 -3.72
C ALA A 355 8.22 -17.50 -3.49
N ARG A 356 9.12 -18.28 -4.10
CA ARG A 356 10.58 -18.01 -4.07
C ARG A 356 10.94 -16.69 -4.75
N SER A 357 10.32 -16.35 -5.88
CA SER A 357 10.57 -15.06 -6.55
C SER A 357 10.00 -13.88 -5.77
N ILE A 358 8.81 -14.01 -5.17
CA ILE A 358 8.20 -13.01 -4.28
C ILE A 358 9.09 -12.76 -3.06
N TYR A 359 9.64 -13.83 -2.47
CA TYR A 359 10.70 -13.70 -1.47
C TYR A 359 11.92 -13.02 -2.09
N GLY A 360 12.45 -13.46 -3.21
CA GLY A 360 13.66 -12.89 -3.80
C GLY A 360 13.58 -11.39 -4.09
N VAL A 361 12.41 -10.86 -4.44
CA VAL A 361 12.20 -9.40 -4.63
C VAL A 361 11.98 -8.61 -3.34
N GLY A 362 11.88 -9.30 -2.19
CA GLY A 362 11.78 -8.66 -0.88
C GLY A 362 10.36 -8.55 -0.30
N LEU A 363 9.32 -9.02 -1.00
CA LEU A 363 7.92 -8.79 -0.61
C LEU A 363 7.46 -9.62 0.60
N ILE A 364 8.10 -10.75 0.87
CA ILE A 364 7.83 -11.57 2.06
C ILE A 364 9.12 -11.93 2.80
N SER A 365 9.03 -12.27 4.08
CA SER A 365 10.16 -12.73 4.90
C SER A 365 10.54 -14.20 4.61
N SER A 366 11.71 -14.62 5.08
CA SER A 366 12.14 -16.03 4.98
C SER A 366 11.21 -16.97 5.75
N ARG A 367 10.70 -16.55 6.91
CA ARG A 367 9.70 -17.30 7.69
C ARG A 367 8.41 -17.50 6.90
N GLN A 368 7.91 -16.47 6.22
CA GLN A 368 6.71 -16.56 5.39
C GLN A 368 6.92 -17.45 4.16
N LEU A 369 8.10 -17.38 3.53
CA LEU A 369 8.46 -18.32 2.46
C LEU A 369 8.45 -19.77 2.97
N GLN A 370 9.07 -20.03 4.13
CA GLN A 370 9.10 -21.37 4.72
C GLN A 370 7.68 -21.88 4.99
N ALA A 371 6.81 -21.05 5.57
CA ALA A 371 5.44 -21.44 5.86
C ALA A 371 4.64 -21.81 4.60
N VAL A 372 4.88 -21.11 3.48
CA VAL A 372 4.30 -21.45 2.17
C VAL A 372 4.87 -22.77 1.64
N GLN A 373 6.18 -22.98 1.77
CA GLN A 373 6.82 -24.23 1.35
C GLN A 373 6.30 -25.42 2.17
N ASP A 374 6.15 -25.28 3.49
CA ASP A 374 5.60 -26.32 4.36
C ASP A 374 4.16 -26.67 3.99
N SER A 375 3.35 -25.67 3.62
CA SER A 375 1.97 -25.87 3.14
C SER A 375 1.92 -26.64 1.82
N LEU A 376 2.79 -26.30 0.87
CA LEU A 376 2.93 -27.01 -0.39
C LEU A 376 3.43 -28.45 -0.19
N ASP A 377 4.42 -28.66 0.68
CA ASP A 377 4.96 -30.00 1.01
C ASP A 377 3.90 -30.91 1.63
N ARG A 378 2.97 -30.35 2.43
CA ARG A 378 1.85 -31.09 3.02
C ARG A 378 0.81 -31.52 1.98
N MET A 379 0.74 -30.87 0.82
CA MET A 379 -0.14 -31.25 -0.28
C MET A 379 0.52 -32.24 -1.25
N GLU A 380 1.85 -32.31 -1.29
CA GLU A 380 2.60 -33.22 -2.16
C GLU A 380 2.84 -34.61 -1.51
N LYS A 381 2.63 -34.76 -0.20
CA LYS A 381 2.88 -36.01 0.55
C LYS A 381 1.60 -36.80 0.83
N GLY A 382 1.52 -38.02 0.27
CA GLY A 382 0.46 -38.99 0.55
C GLY A 382 -0.89 -38.66 -0.09
N ASP A 383 -1.94 -39.36 0.34
CA ASP A 383 -3.30 -39.12 -0.17
C ASP A 383 -3.84 -37.77 0.30
N LEU A 384 -4.25 -36.93 -0.67
CA LEU A 384 -4.74 -35.58 -0.41
C LEU A 384 -6.27 -35.56 -0.41
N THR A 385 -6.87 -35.40 0.77
CA THR A 385 -8.32 -35.19 0.89
C THR A 385 -8.72 -33.80 0.38
N VAL A 386 -9.93 -33.68 -0.15
CA VAL A 386 -10.47 -32.39 -0.66
C VAL A 386 -10.45 -31.31 0.43
N GLY A 387 -10.82 -31.66 1.67
CA GLY A 387 -10.79 -30.72 2.80
C GLY A 387 -9.39 -30.21 3.15
N ARG A 388 -8.37 -31.08 3.09
CA ARG A 388 -6.97 -30.69 3.31
C ARG A 388 -6.45 -29.83 2.17
N TYR A 389 -6.73 -30.20 0.93
CA TYR A 389 -6.40 -29.40 -0.26
C TYR A 389 -6.96 -27.98 -0.14
N HIS A 390 -8.24 -27.85 0.19
CA HIS A 390 -8.90 -26.55 0.38
C HIS A 390 -8.24 -25.73 1.50
N THR A 391 -8.00 -26.35 2.66
CA THR A 391 -7.40 -25.69 3.83
C THR A 391 -6.00 -25.14 3.53
N GLU A 392 -5.16 -25.92 2.86
CA GLU A 392 -3.80 -25.49 2.51
C GLU A 392 -3.82 -24.38 1.45
N LEU A 393 -4.65 -24.48 0.40
CA LEU A 393 -4.80 -23.38 -0.58
C LEU A 393 -5.29 -22.08 0.08
N ARG A 394 -6.19 -22.17 1.07
CA ARG A 394 -6.60 -20.99 1.85
C ARG A 394 -5.48 -20.40 2.68
N TYR A 395 -4.60 -21.24 3.22
CA TYR A 395 -3.40 -20.75 3.91
C TYR A 395 -2.48 -20.01 2.95
N LEU A 396 -2.27 -20.56 1.75
CA LEU A 396 -1.49 -19.91 0.68
C LEU A 396 -2.07 -18.54 0.27
N ASN A 397 -3.39 -18.36 0.36
CA ASN A 397 -4.04 -17.08 0.08
C ASN A 397 -3.72 -15.95 1.09
N ARG A 398 -2.94 -16.21 2.14
CA ARG A 398 -2.43 -15.17 3.04
C ARG A 398 -1.24 -14.39 2.45
N LEU A 399 -0.53 -14.98 1.50
CA LEU A 399 0.70 -14.41 0.94
C LEU A 399 0.50 -13.01 0.33
N PRO A 400 -0.56 -12.72 -0.44
CA PRO A 400 -0.82 -11.37 -0.95
C PRO A 400 -0.95 -10.32 0.16
N GLY A 401 -1.69 -10.64 1.22
CA GLY A 401 -1.84 -9.76 2.39
C GLY A 401 -0.53 -9.55 3.14
N TRP A 402 0.35 -10.55 3.19
CA TRP A 402 1.70 -10.36 3.75
C TRP A 402 2.54 -9.40 2.92
N ALA A 403 2.48 -9.50 1.59
CA ALA A 403 3.22 -8.61 0.68
C ALA A 403 2.73 -7.17 0.75
N ASP A 404 1.42 -6.97 0.81
CA ASP A 404 0.79 -5.66 0.96
C ASP A 404 1.21 -4.98 2.27
N ASN A 405 1.03 -5.68 3.41
CA ASN A 405 1.43 -5.16 4.72
C ASN A 405 2.92 -4.86 4.82
N TRP A 406 3.77 -5.64 4.14
CA TRP A 406 5.21 -5.42 4.13
C TRP A 406 5.59 -4.16 3.35
N LEU A 407 4.96 -3.89 2.21
CA LEU A 407 5.10 -2.62 1.49
C LEU A 407 4.57 -1.44 2.31
N ALA A 408 3.40 -1.60 2.95
CA ALA A 408 2.79 -0.59 3.80
C ALA A 408 3.72 -0.21 4.96
N TYR A 409 4.32 -1.19 5.64
CA TYR A 409 5.31 -0.94 6.69
C TYR A 409 6.44 -0.01 6.22
N HIS A 410 6.94 -0.18 5.00
CA HIS A 410 8.01 0.66 4.47
C HIS A 410 7.52 2.02 3.94
N PHE A 411 6.39 2.09 3.26
CA PHE A 411 6.01 3.27 2.47
C PHE A 411 4.75 3.99 2.93
N GLN A 412 3.85 3.36 3.68
CA GLN A 412 2.55 3.93 4.07
C GLN A 412 2.67 5.31 4.74
N PRO A 413 3.56 5.52 5.74
CA PRO A 413 3.69 6.86 6.36
C PRO A 413 4.16 7.94 5.39
N THR A 414 4.93 7.56 4.37
CA THR A 414 5.42 8.50 3.34
C THR A 414 4.36 8.75 2.27
N ILE A 415 3.56 7.73 1.93
CA ILE A 415 2.40 7.83 1.05
C ILE A 415 1.39 8.80 1.67
N GLU A 416 0.97 8.58 2.91
CA GLU A 416 0.02 9.45 3.64
C GLU A 416 0.51 10.89 3.74
N HIS A 417 1.84 11.08 3.86
CA HIS A 417 2.41 12.42 3.83
C HIS A 417 2.27 13.06 2.45
N LEU A 418 2.71 12.39 1.38
CA LEU A 418 2.66 12.94 0.01
C LEU A 418 1.24 13.07 -0.55
N GLU A 419 0.32 12.20 -0.15
CA GLU A 419 -1.08 12.19 -0.56
C GLU A 419 -1.76 13.54 -0.30
N LYS A 420 -1.36 14.22 0.79
CA LYS A 420 -1.85 15.56 1.12
C LYS A 420 -1.72 16.52 -0.06
N ILE A 421 -0.65 16.41 -0.85
CA ILE A 421 -0.38 17.30 -1.99
C ILE A 421 -0.55 16.61 -3.35
N GLU A 422 -0.55 15.28 -3.39
CA GLU A 422 -0.67 14.47 -4.61
C GLU A 422 -1.36 13.11 -4.32
N PRO A 423 -2.68 12.99 -4.55
CA PRO A 423 -3.44 11.76 -4.29
C PRO A 423 -2.91 10.52 -5.03
N LEU A 424 -2.28 10.68 -6.21
CA LEU A 424 -1.70 9.57 -6.97
C LEU A 424 -0.61 8.81 -6.20
N ALA A 425 -0.06 9.37 -5.12
CA ALA A 425 0.91 8.68 -4.26
C ALA A 425 0.34 7.37 -3.68
N GLN A 426 -0.97 7.28 -3.42
CA GLN A 426 -1.64 6.07 -2.94
C GLN A 426 -1.54 4.88 -3.91
N GLN A 427 -1.34 5.15 -5.21
CA GLN A 427 -1.26 4.10 -6.23
C GLN A 427 0.03 3.29 -6.18
N TYR A 428 1.01 3.71 -5.37
CA TYR A 428 2.32 3.05 -5.31
C TYR A 428 2.23 1.57 -4.93
N ILE A 429 1.59 1.24 -3.80
CA ILE A 429 1.51 -0.14 -3.31
C ILE A 429 0.72 -1.04 -4.27
N PRO A 430 -0.51 -0.67 -4.71
CA PRO A 430 -1.25 -1.48 -5.69
C PRO A 430 -0.51 -1.66 -7.02
N ALA A 431 0.14 -0.61 -7.54
CA ALA A 431 0.95 -0.71 -8.74
C ALA A 431 2.14 -1.67 -8.55
N ARG A 432 2.78 -1.64 -7.37
CA ARG A 432 3.88 -2.54 -7.06
C ARG A 432 3.43 -3.99 -7.00
N LEU A 433 2.35 -4.28 -6.29
CA LEU A 433 1.83 -5.65 -6.16
C LEU A 433 1.49 -6.26 -7.53
N ARG A 434 0.81 -5.50 -8.39
CA ARG A 434 0.47 -5.92 -9.77
C ARG A 434 1.69 -6.10 -10.67
N GLY A 435 2.68 -5.22 -10.56
CA GLY A 435 3.94 -5.28 -11.32
C GLY A 435 4.97 -6.25 -10.74
N SER A 436 4.56 -7.26 -9.98
CA SER A 436 5.47 -8.21 -9.30
C SER A 436 5.13 -9.66 -9.64
N PRO A 437 6.00 -10.63 -9.27
CA PRO A 437 5.68 -12.06 -9.38
C PRO A 437 4.42 -12.50 -8.60
N LEU A 438 3.91 -11.64 -7.71
CA LEU A 438 2.67 -11.87 -6.99
C LEU A 438 1.46 -12.01 -7.92
N GLN A 439 1.44 -11.28 -9.05
CA GLN A 439 0.36 -11.38 -10.03
C GLN A 439 0.24 -12.80 -10.59
N PHE A 440 1.38 -13.40 -10.94
CA PHE A 440 1.42 -14.78 -11.42
C PHE A 440 0.96 -15.75 -10.33
N TYR A 441 1.45 -15.56 -9.10
CA TYR A 441 1.07 -16.37 -7.94
C TYR A 441 -0.44 -16.36 -7.68
N THR A 442 -1.07 -15.18 -7.63
CA THR A 442 -2.50 -15.07 -7.35
C THR A 442 -3.33 -15.69 -8.47
N THR A 443 -2.98 -15.46 -9.74
CA THR A 443 -3.72 -16.08 -10.87
C THR A 443 -3.67 -17.61 -10.83
N VAL A 444 -2.51 -18.21 -10.54
CA VAL A 444 -2.38 -19.68 -10.41
C VAL A 444 -3.17 -20.19 -9.20
N LEU A 445 -3.06 -19.51 -8.05
CA LEU A 445 -3.75 -19.88 -6.81
C LEU A 445 -5.27 -19.82 -6.97
N ASP A 446 -5.78 -18.77 -7.61
CA ASP A 446 -7.21 -18.61 -7.89
C ASP A 446 -7.76 -19.77 -8.74
N GLY A 447 -6.97 -20.24 -9.72
CA GLY A 447 -7.32 -21.41 -10.52
C GLY A 447 -7.42 -22.70 -9.71
N LEU A 448 -6.52 -22.89 -8.75
CA LEU A 448 -6.52 -24.05 -7.83
C LEU A 448 -7.65 -23.98 -6.81
N LEU A 449 -7.94 -22.78 -6.28
CA LEU A 449 -9.08 -22.56 -5.37
C LEU A 449 -10.42 -22.84 -6.07
N ARG A 450 -10.57 -22.44 -7.34
CA ARG A 450 -11.76 -22.80 -8.16
C ARG A 450 -11.91 -24.31 -8.29
N ASP A 451 -10.82 -25.00 -8.56
CA ASP A 451 -10.83 -26.46 -8.66
C ASP A 451 -11.16 -27.13 -7.31
N ALA A 452 -10.60 -26.65 -6.20
CA ALA A 452 -10.90 -27.16 -4.86
C ALA A 452 -12.39 -26.97 -4.49
N ASN A 453 -12.97 -25.81 -4.78
CA ASN A 453 -14.39 -25.55 -4.54
C ASN A 453 -15.27 -26.50 -5.35
N ARG A 454 -14.94 -26.73 -6.63
CA ARG A 454 -15.65 -27.69 -7.49
C ARG A 454 -15.60 -29.11 -6.91
N LEU A 455 -14.42 -29.57 -6.46
CA LEU A 455 -14.26 -30.90 -5.86
C LEU A 455 -15.02 -31.04 -4.53
N ALA A 456 -15.10 -29.96 -3.76
CA ALA A 456 -15.82 -29.91 -2.49
C ALA A 456 -17.35 -29.88 -2.66
N GLY A 457 -17.87 -29.86 -3.90
CA GLY A 457 -19.30 -29.73 -4.16
C GLY A 457 -19.85 -28.39 -3.66
N VAL A 458 -19.02 -27.34 -3.64
CA VAL A 458 -19.44 -26.00 -3.21
C VAL A 458 -20.41 -25.44 -4.25
N GLU A 459 -21.70 -25.57 -3.98
CA GLU A 459 -22.77 -24.98 -4.78
C GLU A 459 -23.00 -23.53 -4.37
N ASN A 460 -22.81 -22.61 -5.32
CA ASN A 460 -23.22 -21.23 -5.10
C ASN A 460 -24.72 -21.11 -5.37
N LYS A 461 -25.39 -20.22 -4.64
CA LYS A 461 -26.81 -19.94 -4.81
C LYS A 461 -27.04 -18.49 -5.18
N LEU A 462 -27.87 -18.24 -6.19
CA LEU A 462 -28.34 -16.92 -6.56
C LEU A 462 -29.86 -16.93 -6.63
N PHE A 463 -30.51 -16.23 -5.71
CA PHE A 463 -31.96 -16.10 -5.60
C PHE A 463 -32.70 -17.45 -5.64
N ASN A 464 -32.24 -18.41 -4.82
CA ASN A 464 -32.73 -19.79 -4.70
C ASN A 464 -32.44 -20.72 -5.89
N GLU A 465 -31.69 -20.25 -6.89
CA GLU A 465 -31.18 -21.10 -7.96
C GLU A 465 -29.76 -21.56 -7.64
N ASN A 466 -29.50 -22.86 -7.78
CA ASN A 466 -28.15 -23.40 -7.76
C ASN A 466 -27.42 -22.95 -9.04
N ILE A 467 -26.31 -22.25 -8.86
CA ILE A 467 -25.41 -21.86 -9.93
C ILE A 467 -24.08 -22.56 -9.71
N GLY A 468 -23.79 -23.56 -10.56
CA GLY A 468 -22.56 -24.35 -10.44
C GLY A 468 -21.30 -23.49 -10.56
N THR A 469 -21.25 -22.60 -11.55
CA THR A 469 -20.18 -21.62 -11.75
C THR A 469 -20.80 -20.24 -12.02
N GLY A 470 -20.15 -19.15 -11.56
CA GLY A 470 -20.61 -17.78 -11.83
C GLY A 470 -20.50 -16.81 -10.65
N LEU A 471 -20.39 -17.31 -9.42
CA LEU A 471 -20.01 -16.54 -8.24
C LEU A 471 -18.69 -17.07 -7.69
N ARG A 472 -17.79 -16.17 -7.30
CA ARG A 472 -16.50 -16.52 -6.71
C ARG A 472 -16.24 -15.64 -5.48
N SER A 473 -16.11 -16.28 -4.32
CA SER A 473 -15.72 -15.59 -3.08
C SER A 473 -14.30 -15.02 -3.19
N LEU A 474 -14.12 -13.77 -2.81
CA LEU A 474 -12.80 -13.17 -2.56
C LEU A 474 -12.59 -13.00 -1.05
N ASN A 475 -13.58 -12.40 -0.37
CA ASN A 475 -13.57 -12.20 1.08
C ASN A 475 -14.84 -12.81 1.68
N ALA A 476 -14.66 -13.61 2.71
CA ALA A 476 -15.76 -14.18 3.48
C ALA A 476 -16.43 -13.11 4.34
N GLY A 477 -17.71 -13.28 4.62
CA GLY A 477 -18.50 -12.34 5.40
C GLY A 477 -19.99 -12.51 5.13
N LEU A 478 -20.81 -11.89 5.96
CA LEU A 478 -22.25 -11.90 5.84
C LEU A 478 -22.75 -10.46 5.87
N ALA A 479 -23.47 -10.07 4.83
CA ALA A 479 -23.99 -8.72 4.69
C ALA A 479 -25.45 -8.72 4.27
N ARG A 480 -26.23 -7.83 4.88
CA ARG A 480 -27.59 -7.48 4.47
C ARG A 480 -27.57 -6.05 3.97
N GLY A 481 -28.14 -5.81 2.79
CA GLY A 481 -28.11 -4.49 2.20
C GLY A 481 -28.95 -4.39 0.94
N ARG A 482 -29.17 -3.16 0.45
CA ARG A 482 -29.83 -2.96 -0.85
C ARG A 482 -28.82 -3.17 -1.97
N LEU A 483 -29.16 -3.99 -2.96
CA LEU A 483 -28.35 -4.17 -4.17
C LEU A 483 -28.39 -2.88 -5.00
N ARG A 484 -27.23 -2.29 -5.27
CA ARG A 484 -27.08 -1.03 -6.00
C ARG A 484 -26.02 -1.17 -7.09
N VAL A 485 -26.11 -0.33 -8.11
CA VAL A 485 -25.04 -0.16 -9.12
C VAL A 485 -24.39 1.19 -8.88
N ASN A 486 -23.07 1.24 -8.93
CA ASN A 486 -22.36 2.50 -8.87
C ASN A 486 -22.48 3.24 -10.23
N LYS A 487 -23.05 4.45 -10.21
CA LYS A 487 -23.23 5.30 -11.41
C LYS A 487 -22.20 6.45 -11.50
N GLY A 488 -21.17 6.51 -10.64
CA GLY A 488 -20.13 7.56 -10.70
C GLY A 488 -19.62 8.03 -9.33
N HIS A 489 -19.13 9.27 -9.27
CA HIS A 489 -18.50 9.87 -8.07
C HIS A 489 -19.50 10.27 -6.94
N GLN A 490 -20.57 9.52 -6.73
CA GLN A 490 -21.47 9.75 -5.60
C GLN A 490 -21.00 8.97 -4.36
N SER A 491 -21.17 9.57 -3.18
CA SER A 491 -20.98 8.91 -1.89
C SER A 491 -21.80 7.61 -1.83
N LEU A 492 -21.13 6.49 -1.59
CA LEU A 492 -21.79 5.18 -1.50
C LEU A 492 -22.43 5.02 -0.11
N ASP A 493 -23.63 4.47 -0.11
CA ASP A 493 -24.37 4.10 1.10
C ASP A 493 -23.63 2.96 1.82
N ARG A 494 -23.27 3.18 3.09
CA ARG A 494 -22.59 2.18 3.92
C ARG A 494 -23.37 0.89 4.08
N GLN A 495 -24.70 0.92 3.93
CA GLN A 495 -25.58 -0.26 4.01
C GLN A 495 -25.87 -0.89 2.62
N GLY A 496 -25.26 -0.38 1.55
CA GLY A 496 -25.44 -0.89 0.20
C GLY A 496 -24.58 -2.11 -0.10
N ILE A 497 -25.09 -3.03 -0.92
CA ILE A 497 -24.30 -4.05 -1.59
C ILE A 497 -24.14 -3.63 -3.05
N TYR A 498 -22.91 -3.43 -3.51
CA TYR A 498 -22.66 -2.77 -4.79
C TYR A 498 -22.17 -3.72 -5.88
N LEU A 499 -22.86 -3.71 -7.02
CA LEU A 499 -22.39 -4.29 -8.27
C LEU A 499 -21.47 -3.29 -8.99
N LEU A 500 -20.18 -3.60 -9.04
CA LEU A 500 -19.12 -2.74 -9.53
C LEU A 500 -18.47 -3.30 -10.81
N PRO A 501 -18.01 -2.42 -11.72
CA PRO A 501 -17.10 -2.83 -12.78
C PRO A 501 -15.70 -3.14 -12.21
N GLU A 502 -14.94 -3.97 -12.93
CA GLU A 502 -13.58 -4.40 -12.59
C GLU A 502 -12.62 -3.24 -12.28
N THR A 503 -12.83 -2.07 -12.92
CA THR A 503 -11.93 -0.91 -12.91
C THR A 503 -12.18 0.11 -11.81
N THR A 504 -13.02 -0.19 -10.81
CA THR A 504 -13.33 0.79 -9.74
C THR A 504 -12.09 1.08 -8.89
N THR A 505 -11.58 2.31 -8.94
CA THR A 505 -10.31 2.71 -8.29
C THR A 505 -10.47 3.15 -6.84
N GLU A 506 -11.63 3.67 -6.45
CA GLU A 506 -11.92 4.17 -5.10
C GLU A 506 -13.29 3.71 -4.62
N LEU A 507 -13.36 3.23 -3.37
CA LEU A 507 -14.61 2.80 -2.73
C LEU A 507 -14.61 3.25 -1.28
N THR A 508 -15.66 3.95 -0.84
CA THR A 508 -15.93 4.13 0.59
C THR A 508 -16.40 2.79 1.18
N PRO A 509 -16.29 2.55 2.50
CA PRO A 509 -16.79 1.32 3.12
C PRO A 509 -18.29 1.10 2.83
N VAL A 510 -18.64 -0.11 2.38
CA VAL A 510 -20.01 -0.55 2.05
C VAL A 510 -20.31 -1.91 2.69
N ALA A 511 -21.56 -2.34 2.71
CA ALA A 511 -21.96 -3.59 3.34
C ALA A 511 -21.44 -4.82 2.57
N GLY A 512 -21.39 -4.76 1.24
CA GLY A 512 -20.87 -5.87 0.42
C GLY A 512 -20.53 -5.45 -1.00
N ILE A 513 -19.68 -6.24 -1.67
CA ILE A 513 -19.15 -5.92 -3.00
C ILE A 513 -19.36 -7.11 -3.94
N LEU A 514 -19.91 -6.82 -5.12
CA LEU A 514 -20.05 -7.74 -6.26
C LEU A 514 -19.25 -7.14 -7.43
N THR A 515 -18.14 -7.75 -7.84
CA THR A 515 -17.28 -7.23 -8.93
C THR A 515 -17.49 -8.01 -10.22
N ARG A 516 -17.82 -7.32 -11.31
CA ARG A 516 -18.00 -7.94 -12.65
C ARG A 516 -16.65 -8.34 -13.26
N GLY A 517 -16.59 -9.53 -13.85
CA GLY A 517 -15.41 -10.01 -14.59
C GLY A 517 -14.31 -10.61 -13.70
N GLU A 518 -13.10 -10.79 -14.20
CA GLU A 518 -11.99 -11.40 -13.43
C GLU A 518 -11.39 -10.40 -12.42
N GLY A 519 -12.16 -10.07 -11.38
CA GLY A 519 -11.64 -9.28 -10.27
C GLY A 519 -10.48 -10.02 -9.57
N ASN A 520 -9.24 -9.65 -9.86
CA ASN A 520 -8.02 -10.18 -9.24
C ASN A 520 -7.89 -9.73 -7.77
N ALA A 521 -7.52 -10.66 -6.88
CA ALA A 521 -7.21 -10.49 -5.45
C ALA A 521 -6.39 -9.22 -5.10
N LEU A 522 -5.64 -8.70 -6.08
CA LEU A 522 -4.76 -7.53 -5.95
C LEU A 522 -5.40 -6.19 -6.36
N SER A 523 -6.71 -6.14 -6.63
CA SER A 523 -7.42 -4.87 -6.86
C SER A 523 -7.50 -4.05 -5.56
N HIS A 524 -7.36 -2.72 -5.67
CA HIS A 524 -7.38 -1.78 -4.52
C HIS A 524 -8.66 -1.95 -3.68
N VAL A 525 -9.80 -2.17 -4.33
CA VAL A 525 -11.09 -2.44 -3.69
C VAL A 525 -11.09 -3.76 -2.93
N GLN A 526 -10.38 -4.77 -3.42
CA GLN A 526 -10.36 -6.11 -2.83
C GLN A 526 -9.48 -6.19 -1.58
N LEU A 527 -8.32 -5.53 -1.60
CA LEU A 527 -7.45 -5.38 -0.45
C LEU A 527 -8.13 -4.58 0.67
N LEU A 528 -8.79 -3.47 0.31
CA LEU A 528 -9.60 -2.69 1.26
C LEU A 528 -10.73 -3.52 1.88
N ALA A 529 -11.49 -4.25 1.04
CA ALA A 529 -12.58 -5.10 1.50
C ALA A 529 -12.10 -6.20 2.44
N ALA A 530 -10.91 -6.78 2.19
CA ALA A 530 -10.32 -7.81 3.04
C ALA A 530 -9.95 -7.24 4.42
N ASN A 531 -9.32 -6.07 4.44
CA ASN A 531 -8.93 -5.38 5.67
C ASN A 531 -10.14 -4.94 6.52
N LEU A 532 -11.27 -4.66 5.89
CA LEU A 532 -12.51 -4.22 6.57
C LEU A 532 -13.52 -5.35 6.83
N GLY A 533 -13.20 -6.60 6.45
CA GLY A 533 -14.12 -7.74 6.60
C GLY A 533 -15.39 -7.64 5.76
N ILE A 534 -15.36 -6.86 4.67
CA ILE A 534 -16.49 -6.67 3.77
C ILE A 534 -16.59 -7.90 2.86
N PRO A 535 -17.73 -8.62 2.82
CA PRO A 535 -17.92 -9.74 1.91
C PRO A 535 -17.81 -9.26 0.46
N ASN A 536 -16.96 -9.93 -0.30
CA ASN A 536 -16.62 -9.55 -1.66
C ASN A 536 -16.66 -10.77 -2.57
N VAL A 537 -17.41 -10.65 -3.67
CA VAL A 537 -17.65 -11.71 -4.63
C VAL A 537 -17.40 -11.22 -6.04
N VAL A 538 -16.68 -12.02 -6.82
CA VAL A 538 -16.62 -11.87 -8.26
C VAL A 538 -17.85 -12.52 -8.90
N VAL A 539 -18.49 -11.78 -9.79
CA VAL A 539 -19.66 -12.18 -10.56
C VAL A 539 -19.27 -12.30 -12.04
N ASP A 540 -19.49 -13.49 -12.58
CA ASP A 540 -19.34 -13.78 -14.00
C ASP A 540 -20.42 -13.04 -14.81
N GLU A 541 -20.12 -12.68 -16.06
CA GLU A 541 -21.06 -11.94 -16.90
C GLU A 541 -22.38 -12.71 -17.12
N SER A 542 -22.35 -14.04 -17.11
CA SER A 542 -23.54 -14.91 -17.21
C SER A 542 -24.58 -14.71 -16.10
N VAL A 543 -24.18 -14.20 -14.93
CA VAL A 543 -25.09 -13.95 -13.79
C VAL A 543 -25.40 -12.48 -13.56
N VAL A 544 -24.75 -11.57 -14.30
CA VAL A 544 -24.90 -10.11 -14.13
C VAL A 544 -26.33 -9.66 -14.42
N ASP A 545 -26.98 -10.17 -15.47
CA ASP A 545 -28.33 -9.75 -15.82
C ASP A 545 -29.37 -10.18 -14.77
N LYS A 546 -29.16 -11.35 -14.14
CA LYS A 546 -29.99 -11.79 -13.00
C LYS A 546 -29.85 -10.84 -11.81
N LEU A 547 -28.65 -10.35 -11.53
CA LEU A 547 -28.40 -9.35 -10.49
C LEU A 547 -28.98 -7.97 -10.85
N ARG A 548 -28.87 -7.56 -12.12
CA ARG A 548 -29.45 -6.28 -12.59
C ARG A 548 -30.96 -6.22 -12.38
N ASN A 549 -31.65 -7.33 -12.60
CA ASN A 549 -33.10 -7.45 -12.37
C ASN A 549 -33.51 -7.31 -10.90
N GLN A 550 -32.57 -7.36 -9.96
CA GLN A 550 -32.81 -7.21 -8.52
C GLN A 550 -32.22 -5.91 -7.95
N ILE A 551 -31.79 -4.97 -8.79
CA ILE A 551 -31.30 -3.66 -8.33
C ILE A 551 -32.41 -2.94 -7.54
N GLY A 552 -32.04 -2.36 -6.41
CA GLY A 552 -32.92 -1.65 -5.48
C GLY A 552 -33.56 -2.56 -4.41
N GLN A 553 -33.53 -3.88 -4.61
CA GLN A 553 -34.06 -4.85 -3.65
C GLN A 553 -33.11 -5.04 -2.47
N LYS A 554 -33.68 -5.36 -1.30
CA LYS A 554 -32.89 -5.84 -0.16
C LYS A 554 -32.47 -7.28 -0.44
N ILE A 555 -31.18 -7.55 -0.29
CA ILE A 555 -30.60 -8.87 -0.49
C ILE A 555 -29.71 -9.22 0.70
N VAL A 556 -29.45 -10.52 0.84
CA VAL A 556 -28.41 -11.05 1.72
C VAL A 556 -27.28 -11.60 0.85
N LEU A 557 -26.06 -11.17 1.16
CA LEU A 557 -24.82 -11.69 0.60
C LEU A 557 -24.11 -12.48 1.71
N ALA A 558 -24.15 -13.80 1.61
CA ALA A 558 -23.47 -14.72 2.51
C ALA A 558 -22.29 -15.35 1.78
N VAL A 559 -21.09 -15.14 2.29
CA VAL A 559 -19.85 -15.71 1.77
C VAL A 559 -19.21 -16.51 2.89
N SER A 560 -19.26 -17.84 2.77
CA SER A 560 -18.65 -18.71 3.76
C SER A 560 -17.13 -18.63 3.69
N SER A 561 -16.48 -18.97 4.79
CA SER A 561 -15.03 -19.13 4.79
C SER A 561 -14.61 -20.24 3.81
N GLY A 562 -15.45 -21.27 3.61
CA GLY A 562 -15.27 -22.36 2.64
C GLY A 562 -15.43 -21.95 1.17
N GLY A 563 -15.75 -20.68 0.87
CA GLY A 563 -15.91 -20.16 -0.49
C GLY A 563 -17.28 -20.38 -1.10
N ILE A 564 -18.26 -20.82 -0.31
CA ILE A 564 -19.67 -20.89 -0.71
C ILE A 564 -20.22 -19.47 -0.75
N VAL A 565 -20.77 -19.08 -1.88
CA VAL A 565 -21.48 -17.81 -2.03
C VAL A 565 -22.97 -18.07 -2.17
N GLN A 566 -23.74 -17.40 -1.32
CA GLN A 566 -25.18 -17.32 -1.46
C GLN A 566 -25.61 -15.86 -1.53
N VAL A 567 -26.20 -15.48 -2.66
CA VAL A 567 -26.91 -14.22 -2.84
C VAL A 567 -28.39 -14.54 -2.85
N ALA A 568 -29.15 -14.00 -1.89
CA ALA A 568 -30.57 -14.31 -1.75
C ALA A 568 -31.39 -13.04 -1.54
N LYS A 569 -32.70 -13.14 -1.79
CA LYS A 569 -33.63 -12.08 -1.40
C LYS A 569 -33.67 -12.03 0.13
N ASP A 570 -33.79 -10.82 0.65
CA ASP A 570 -33.93 -10.60 2.07
C ASP A 570 -35.35 -10.98 2.51
N ASP A 571 -35.52 -12.15 3.13
CA ASP A 571 -36.81 -12.69 3.57
C ASP A 571 -36.78 -13.15 5.04
N ILE A 572 -37.94 -13.58 5.54
CA ILE A 572 -38.12 -14.02 6.94
C ILE A 572 -37.26 -15.25 7.28
N THR A 573 -36.88 -16.07 6.29
CA THR A 573 -36.03 -17.24 6.52
C THR A 573 -34.60 -16.81 6.84
N TRP A 574 -34.14 -15.73 6.21
CA TRP A 574 -32.90 -15.08 6.61
C TRP A 574 -33.02 -14.39 7.95
N ASP A 575 -34.18 -13.89 8.37
CA ASP A 575 -34.32 -13.43 9.75
C ASP A 575 -34.14 -14.57 10.75
N ILE A 576 -34.57 -15.79 10.43
CA ILE A 576 -34.39 -16.97 11.30
C ILE A 576 -32.95 -17.47 11.26
N ILE A 577 -32.35 -17.60 10.06
CA ILE A 577 -30.94 -18.01 9.91
C ILE A 577 -30.03 -16.96 10.50
N LEU A 578 -30.27 -15.68 10.23
CA LEU A 578 -29.58 -14.57 10.86
C LEU A 578 -29.90 -14.51 12.33
N LYS A 579 -31.08 -14.90 12.85
CA LYS A 579 -31.37 -15.02 14.30
C LYS A 579 -30.71 -16.24 14.96
N GLN A 580 -30.51 -17.33 14.24
CA GLN A 580 -29.77 -18.52 14.68
C GLN A 580 -28.26 -18.29 14.61
N SER A 581 -27.76 -17.60 13.58
CA SER A 581 -26.42 -17.00 13.60
C SER A 581 -26.37 -15.71 14.44
N SER A 582 -27.52 -15.17 14.86
CA SER A 582 -27.68 -14.23 15.99
C SER A 582 -27.71 -14.96 17.34
N GLY A 583 -27.34 -16.24 17.37
CA GLY A 583 -26.65 -16.79 18.53
C GLY A 583 -25.32 -16.06 18.78
N LEU A 584 -24.73 -15.43 17.75
CA LEU A 584 -23.98 -14.18 17.94
C LEU A 584 -25.02 -13.07 18.00
N ALA A 585 -25.64 -12.91 19.17
CA ALA A 585 -26.49 -11.78 19.48
C ALA A 585 -25.89 -10.52 18.85
N GLU A 586 -26.70 -9.51 18.52
CA GLU A 586 -26.29 -8.11 18.57
C GLU A 586 -25.12 -8.06 19.57
N ILE A 587 -23.86 -7.99 19.09
CA ILE A 587 -22.71 -8.17 19.97
C ILE A 587 -22.71 -6.86 20.72
N ARG A 588 -23.59 -6.79 21.72
CA ARG A 588 -23.43 -6.01 22.89
C ARG A 588 -22.15 -6.57 23.43
N ILE A 589 -21.10 -5.86 23.07
CA ILE A 589 -19.85 -5.84 23.79
C ILE A 589 -20.29 -5.70 25.23
N THR A 590 -20.33 -6.83 25.93
CA THR A 590 -20.75 -6.91 27.31
C THR A 590 -19.42 -6.98 28.03
N PRO A 591 -18.82 -5.83 28.37
CA PRO A 591 -17.57 -5.85 29.12
C PRO A 591 -17.81 -6.61 30.41
N ASP A 592 -16.82 -7.41 30.81
CA ASP A 592 -16.80 -8.00 32.14
C ASP A 592 -16.52 -6.89 33.16
N LEU A 593 -17.61 -6.31 33.69
CA LEU A 593 -17.55 -5.22 34.66
C LEU A 593 -17.07 -5.70 36.04
N GLU A 594 -17.22 -6.99 36.35
CA GLU A 594 -16.76 -7.56 37.62
C GLU A 594 -15.23 -7.63 37.69
N LYS A 595 -14.60 -7.85 36.54
CA LYS A 595 -13.14 -7.81 36.42
C LYS A 595 -12.58 -6.38 36.50
N LEU A 596 -13.35 -5.34 36.22
CA LEU A 596 -12.82 -3.98 36.08
C LEU A 596 -12.41 -3.38 37.44
N ASP A 597 -11.12 -3.07 37.58
CA ASP A 597 -10.56 -2.42 38.76
C ASP A 597 -10.26 -0.94 38.46
N LEU A 598 -11.22 -0.09 38.82
CA LEU A 598 -11.10 1.37 38.67
C LEU A 598 -10.47 2.05 39.90
N LYS A 599 -10.07 1.29 40.93
CA LYS A 599 -9.44 1.84 42.13
C LYS A 599 -7.92 1.90 41.97
N ASP A 600 -7.32 1.06 41.13
CA ASP A 600 -5.88 1.12 40.84
C ASP A 600 -5.51 2.40 40.07
N LYS A 601 -4.81 3.29 40.76
CA LYS A 601 -4.25 4.55 40.24
C LYS A 601 -2.72 4.53 40.26
N THR A 602 -2.13 3.36 40.02
CA THR A 602 -0.68 3.20 40.00
C THR A 602 -0.20 3.07 38.57
N PHE A 603 0.70 3.95 38.12
CA PHE A 603 1.38 3.77 36.83
C PHE A 603 2.11 2.43 36.79
N LYS A 604 1.94 1.67 35.70
CA LYS A 604 2.54 0.34 35.52
C LYS A 604 3.63 0.37 34.48
N LEU A 605 4.71 -0.36 34.71
CA LEU A 605 5.69 -0.66 33.66
C LEU A 605 5.19 -1.82 32.80
N LEU A 606 5.58 -1.88 31.53
CA LEU A 606 5.24 -3.03 30.68
C LEU A 606 5.73 -4.36 31.27
N SER A 607 6.89 -4.37 31.93
CA SER A 607 7.45 -5.56 32.57
C SER A 607 6.61 -6.09 33.74
N GLU A 608 5.79 -5.24 34.35
CA GLU A 608 4.92 -5.55 35.49
C GLU A 608 3.56 -6.12 35.05
N LEU A 609 3.18 -5.92 33.79
CA LEU A 609 1.88 -6.33 33.26
C LEU A 609 1.89 -7.77 32.75
N ARG A 610 0.74 -8.43 32.87
CA ARG A 610 0.47 -9.76 32.30
C ARG A 610 -0.82 -9.75 31.48
N ALA A 611 -1.02 -10.78 30.67
CA ALA A 611 -2.25 -10.95 29.89
C ALA A 611 -3.52 -10.94 30.77
N THR A 612 -3.42 -11.38 32.04
CA THR A 612 -4.50 -11.35 33.03
C THR A 612 -4.99 -9.95 33.38
N ASP A 613 -4.15 -8.92 33.21
CA ASP A 613 -4.51 -7.51 33.46
C ASP A 613 -5.36 -6.88 32.36
N SER A 614 -5.46 -7.55 31.21
CA SER A 614 -6.29 -7.13 30.07
C SER A 614 -7.76 -6.99 30.47
N GLY A 615 -8.33 -5.81 30.24
CA GLY A 615 -9.71 -5.48 30.61
C GLY A 615 -9.96 -5.34 32.12
N ARG A 616 -8.94 -5.57 32.96
CA ARG A 616 -9.00 -5.46 34.43
C ARG A 616 -8.57 -4.06 34.88
N ILE A 617 -7.30 -3.73 34.66
CA ILE A 617 -6.69 -2.43 35.04
C ILE A 617 -6.21 -1.63 33.84
N VAL A 618 -5.93 -2.32 32.72
CA VAL A 618 -5.40 -1.76 31.48
C VAL A 618 -6.05 -2.44 30.27
N GLY A 619 -5.90 -1.87 29.09
CA GLY A 619 -6.41 -2.47 27.87
C GLY A 619 -5.55 -3.65 27.39
N PRO A 620 -6.04 -4.39 26.40
CA PRO A 620 -5.36 -5.56 25.86
C PRO A 620 -4.06 -5.21 25.16
N LYS A 621 -3.89 -4.02 24.57
CA LYS A 621 -2.62 -3.67 23.92
C LYS A 621 -1.49 -3.63 24.94
N ALA A 622 -1.71 -2.96 26.06
CA ALA A 622 -0.75 -2.85 27.14
C ALA A 622 -0.51 -4.20 27.82
N ALA A 623 -1.57 -4.97 28.10
CA ALA A 623 -1.45 -6.29 28.72
C ALA A 623 -0.70 -7.29 27.82
N ASN A 624 -1.05 -7.37 26.52
CA ASN A 624 -0.39 -8.25 25.57
C ASN A 624 1.06 -7.82 25.28
N LEU A 625 1.32 -6.51 25.19
CA LEU A 625 2.69 -6.00 25.04
C LEU A 625 3.52 -6.26 26.31
N GLY A 626 2.91 -6.17 27.49
CA GLY A 626 3.52 -6.55 28.75
C GLY A 626 3.84 -8.04 28.84
N GLU A 627 2.94 -8.90 28.36
CA GLU A 627 3.17 -10.34 28.22
C GLU A 627 4.37 -10.60 27.31
N LEU A 628 4.46 -9.91 26.17
CA LEU A 628 5.61 -10.01 25.28
C LEU A 628 6.90 -9.48 25.94
N LYS A 629 6.83 -8.39 26.70
CA LYS A 629 7.98 -7.84 27.45
C LYS A 629 8.46 -8.82 28.52
N HIS A 630 7.54 -9.55 29.14
CA HIS A 630 7.88 -10.58 30.12
C HIS A 630 8.65 -11.75 29.50
N HIS A 631 8.18 -12.28 28.36
CA HIS A 631 8.84 -13.41 27.68
C HIS A 631 10.07 -12.98 26.86
N PHE A 632 10.12 -11.74 26.39
CA PHE A 632 11.21 -11.21 25.56
C PHE A 632 11.72 -9.84 26.04
N PRO A 633 12.33 -9.76 27.25
CA PRO A 633 12.68 -8.47 27.88
C PRO A 633 13.55 -7.56 27.02
N GLU A 634 14.49 -8.12 26.26
CA GLU A 634 15.41 -7.35 25.42
C GLU A 634 14.87 -7.02 24.01
N LYS A 635 13.74 -7.63 23.61
CA LYS A 635 13.17 -7.46 22.25
C LYS A 635 11.94 -6.57 22.22
N VAL A 636 11.43 -6.19 23.38
CA VAL A 636 10.28 -5.30 23.52
C VAL A 636 10.74 -4.03 24.22
N VAL A 637 10.36 -2.87 23.68
CA VAL A 637 10.70 -1.56 24.23
C VAL A 637 10.13 -1.36 25.64
N GLU A 638 10.76 -0.48 26.42
CA GLU A 638 10.16 -0.04 27.68
C GLU A 638 8.89 0.76 27.43
N GLY A 639 7.97 0.73 28.39
CA GLY A 639 6.69 1.42 28.30
C GLY A 639 6.12 1.69 29.67
N LEU A 640 5.43 2.84 29.77
CA LEU A 640 4.68 3.25 30.95
C LEU A 640 3.19 3.25 30.59
N VAL A 641 2.37 2.66 31.46
CA VAL A 641 0.94 2.48 31.23
C VAL A 641 0.15 3.22 32.30
N ILE A 642 -0.86 3.96 31.84
CA ILE A 642 -1.81 4.71 32.69
C ILE A 642 -3.05 3.82 32.88
N PRO A 643 -3.35 3.35 34.12
CA PRO A 643 -4.51 2.49 34.37
C PRO A 643 -5.85 3.21 34.23
N PHE A 644 -6.92 2.42 34.06
CA PHE A 644 -8.29 2.93 33.92
C PHE A 644 -8.77 3.77 35.13
N GLY A 645 -8.22 3.55 36.32
CA GLY A 645 -8.59 4.31 37.51
C GLY A 645 -8.32 5.82 37.39
N PHE A 646 -7.28 6.23 36.67
CA PHE A 646 -7.04 7.66 36.40
C PHE A 646 -8.07 8.24 35.43
N PHE A 647 -8.54 7.46 34.46
CA PHE A 647 -9.60 7.90 33.57
C PHE A 647 -10.93 8.06 34.33
N LYS A 648 -11.23 7.14 35.27
CA LYS A 648 -12.40 7.25 36.15
C LYS A 648 -12.35 8.52 37.02
N GLU A 649 -11.18 8.88 37.54
CA GLU A 649 -11.00 10.11 38.32
C GLU A 649 -11.39 11.38 37.54
N ILE A 650 -11.09 11.43 36.23
CA ILE A 650 -11.52 12.54 35.37
C ILE A 650 -13.05 12.59 35.25
N LEU A 651 -13.69 11.43 35.13
CA LEU A 651 -15.15 11.33 35.03
C LEU A 651 -15.87 11.64 36.35
N ASP A 652 -15.18 11.49 37.49
CA ASP A 652 -15.69 11.85 38.83
C ASP A 652 -15.56 13.35 39.15
N GLN A 653 -15.00 14.16 38.24
CA GLN A 653 -14.97 15.60 38.41
C GLN A 653 -16.37 16.22 38.24
N PRO A 654 -16.65 17.37 38.90
CA PRO A 654 -17.91 18.09 38.71
C PRO A 654 -18.12 18.51 37.24
N MET A 655 -19.36 18.35 36.75
CA MET A 655 -19.75 18.77 35.40
C MET A 655 -20.31 20.22 35.42
N PRO A 656 -19.71 21.17 34.68
CA PRO A 656 -20.22 22.54 34.62
C PRO A 656 -21.68 22.60 34.14
N GLY A 657 -22.53 23.30 34.89
CA GLY A 657 -23.96 23.44 34.57
C GLY A 657 -24.81 22.21 34.89
N PHE A 658 -24.26 21.21 35.59
CA PHE A 658 -24.97 20.02 36.04
C PHE A 658 -24.68 19.76 37.52
N GLN A 659 -25.72 19.40 38.29
CA GLN A 659 -25.55 19.02 39.70
C GLN A 659 -25.11 17.56 39.78
N GLY A 660 -23.80 17.33 39.66
CA GLY A 660 -23.19 16.01 39.73
C GLY A 660 -21.86 15.94 39.00
N THR A 661 -21.36 14.71 38.85
CA THR A 661 -20.12 14.39 38.13
C THR A 661 -20.32 14.33 36.61
N VAL A 662 -19.22 14.34 35.86
CA VAL A 662 -19.26 14.08 34.41
C VAL A 662 -19.85 12.69 34.12
N PHE A 663 -19.54 11.69 34.95
CA PHE A 663 -20.08 10.34 34.81
C PHE A 663 -21.60 10.29 34.96
N GLU A 664 -22.14 10.87 36.03
CA GLU A 664 -23.60 10.93 36.27
C GLU A 664 -24.32 11.69 35.16
N TRP A 665 -23.72 12.79 34.68
CA TRP A 665 -24.22 13.53 33.54
C TRP A 665 -24.27 12.66 32.27
N MET A 666 -23.21 11.90 31.99
CA MET A 666 -23.16 10.97 30.86
C MET A 666 -24.27 9.91 30.97
N GLU A 667 -24.43 9.28 32.13
CA GLU A 667 -25.48 8.27 32.35
C GLU A 667 -26.87 8.83 32.08
N GLN A 668 -27.18 10.02 32.61
CA GLN A 668 -28.47 10.67 32.40
C GLN A 668 -28.67 11.03 30.92
N TYR A 669 -27.65 11.51 30.23
CA TYR A 669 -27.75 11.85 28.82
C TYR A 669 -27.93 10.60 27.94
N TYR A 670 -27.26 9.48 28.26
CA TYR A 670 -27.49 8.21 27.56
C TYR A 670 -28.91 7.67 27.78
N ARG A 671 -29.48 7.81 28.99
CA ARG A 671 -30.90 7.50 29.26
C ARG A 671 -31.85 8.40 28.47
N TYR A 672 -31.51 9.68 28.30
CA TYR A 672 -32.28 10.58 27.44
C TYR A 672 -32.19 10.16 25.97
N LEU A 673 -30.99 9.85 25.45
CA LEU A 673 -30.77 9.42 24.06
C LEU A 673 -31.54 8.14 23.71
N SER A 674 -31.68 7.20 24.66
CA SER A 674 -32.41 5.94 24.44
C SER A 674 -33.92 6.16 24.27
N GLN A 675 -34.47 7.25 24.81
CA GLN A 675 -35.88 7.63 24.68
C GLN A 675 -36.18 8.41 23.39
N LEU A 676 -35.17 8.91 22.69
CA LEU A 676 -35.34 9.65 21.44
C LEU A 676 -35.54 8.74 20.23
N ASN A 677 -36.36 9.21 19.29
CA ASN A 677 -36.44 8.62 17.94
C ASN A 677 -35.19 8.97 17.11
N ASP A 678 -34.98 8.24 16.00
CA ASP A 678 -33.75 8.32 15.21
C ASP A 678 -33.45 9.72 14.67
N GLU A 679 -34.46 10.47 14.24
CA GLU A 679 -34.27 11.83 13.72
C GLU A 679 -33.80 12.81 14.81
N LYS A 680 -34.40 12.77 16.01
CA LYS A 680 -33.95 13.59 17.13
C LYS A 680 -32.59 13.14 17.66
N ARG A 681 -32.32 11.83 17.64
CA ARG A 681 -31.05 11.25 18.10
C ARG A 681 -29.87 11.68 17.22
N LYS A 682 -30.04 11.76 15.89
CA LYS A 682 -29.03 12.26 14.94
C LYS A 682 -28.56 13.69 15.24
N VAL A 683 -29.44 14.53 15.80
CA VAL A 683 -29.11 15.91 16.18
C VAL A 683 -28.52 15.98 17.60
N ALA A 684 -29.03 15.16 18.53
CA ALA A 684 -28.62 15.19 19.93
C ALA A 684 -27.23 14.59 20.20
N ILE A 685 -26.82 13.57 19.45
CA ILE A 685 -25.52 12.87 19.64
C ILE A 685 -24.32 13.79 19.35
N PRO A 686 -24.24 14.53 18.23
CA PRO A 686 -23.09 15.40 17.96
C PRO A 686 -22.87 16.47 19.05
N THR A 687 -23.95 17.06 19.54
CA THR A 687 -23.92 18.06 20.62
C THR A 687 -23.38 17.44 21.91
N PHE A 688 -23.89 16.27 22.29
CA PHE A 688 -23.41 15.53 23.46
C PHE A 688 -21.91 15.22 23.38
N LEU A 689 -21.46 14.65 22.26
CA LEU A 689 -20.06 14.28 22.08
C LEU A 689 -19.13 15.51 22.05
N LYS A 690 -19.59 16.64 21.49
CA LYS A 690 -18.85 17.91 21.52
C LYS A 690 -18.66 18.40 22.96
N THR A 691 -19.73 18.41 23.76
CA THR A 691 -19.69 18.81 25.17
C THR A 691 -18.77 17.90 25.98
N LEU A 692 -18.91 16.58 25.82
CA LEU A 692 -18.08 15.60 26.53
C LEU A 692 -16.58 15.74 26.19
N ARG A 693 -16.23 15.88 24.91
CA ARG A 693 -14.84 16.10 24.48
C ARG A 693 -14.27 17.40 25.03
N SER A 694 -15.06 18.47 25.01
CA SER A 694 -14.66 19.75 25.60
C SER A 694 -14.37 19.59 27.09
N GLN A 695 -15.26 18.90 27.82
CA GLN A 695 -15.07 18.67 29.25
C GLN A 695 -13.78 17.89 29.53
N ILE A 696 -13.55 16.76 28.84
CA ILE A 696 -12.33 15.96 29.01
C ILE A 696 -11.06 16.76 28.69
N ASN A 697 -11.08 17.57 27.63
CA ASN A 697 -9.91 18.38 27.23
C ASN A 697 -9.56 19.47 28.25
N TYR A 698 -10.54 20.01 28.97
CA TYR A 698 -10.35 21.07 29.96
C TYR A 698 -10.38 20.59 31.41
N SER A 699 -10.57 19.27 31.63
CA SER A 699 -10.47 18.65 32.95
C SER A 699 -9.11 18.92 33.59
N LYS A 700 -9.12 19.30 34.86
CA LYS A 700 -7.89 19.56 35.61
C LYS A 700 -7.32 18.25 36.13
N LEU A 701 -6.17 17.83 35.60
CA LEU A 701 -5.39 16.74 36.19
C LEU A 701 -4.80 17.19 37.53
N SER A 702 -4.88 16.34 38.55
CA SER A 702 -4.36 16.62 39.89
C SER A 702 -2.84 16.87 39.87
N LEU A 703 -2.36 17.70 40.80
CA LEU A 703 -0.92 17.96 40.92
C LEU A 703 -0.16 16.66 41.24
N GLU A 704 -0.75 15.79 42.05
CA GLU A 704 -0.22 14.47 42.37
C GLU A 704 -0.04 13.61 41.12
N PHE A 705 -1.07 13.49 40.26
CA PHE A 705 -0.97 12.77 38.98
C PHE A 705 0.21 13.27 38.14
N LYS A 706 0.33 14.60 37.99
CA LYS A 706 1.38 15.23 37.19
C LYS A 706 2.77 14.91 37.74
N LEU A 707 2.96 15.02 39.06
CA LEU A 707 4.24 14.74 39.70
C LEU A 707 4.61 13.26 39.61
N GLN A 708 3.65 12.36 39.84
CA GLN A 708 3.86 10.92 39.72
C GLN A 708 4.22 10.52 38.28
N LEU A 709 3.48 11.04 37.29
CA LEU A 709 3.75 10.79 35.88
C LEU A 709 5.14 11.29 35.50
N LYS A 710 5.51 12.51 35.86
CA LYS A 710 6.84 13.07 35.60
C LYS A 710 7.95 12.21 36.20
N ASN A 711 7.79 11.80 37.47
CA ASN A 711 8.77 10.96 38.16
C ASN A 711 8.90 9.59 37.50
N LYS A 712 7.77 8.96 37.12
CA LYS A 712 7.79 7.65 36.47
C LYS A 712 8.36 7.70 35.07
N LEU A 713 8.01 8.70 34.27
CA LEU A 713 8.62 8.90 32.96
C LEU A 713 10.13 9.05 33.07
N ARG A 714 10.62 9.85 34.04
CA ARG A 714 12.05 10.01 34.26
C ARG A 714 12.74 8.70 34.64
N GLN A 715 12.12 7.93 35.54
CA GLN A 715 12.65 6.62 35.97
C GLN A 715 12.69 5.59 34.83
N THR A 716 11.69 5.59 33.95
CA THR A 716 11.57 4.59 32.87
C THR A 716 12.41 4.94 31.65
N PHE A 717 12.46 6.22 31.27
CA PHE A 717 13.00 6.63 29.97
C PHE A 717 14.23 7.55 30.04
N GLY A 718 14.58 8.07 31.22
CA GLY A 718 15.69 9.00 31.42
C GLY A 718 15.23 10.46 31.59
N GLU A 719 16.16 11.40 31.51
CA GLU A 719 15.88 12.81 31.76
C GLU A 719 14.91 13.43 30.74
N ASP A 720 14.21 14.49 31.17
CA ASP A 720 13.26 15.21 30.33
C ASP A 720 13.95 15.72 29.05
N GLY A 721 13.35 15.47 27.89
CA GLY A 721 13.92 15.77 26.57
C GLY A 721 14.98 14.78 26.05
N SER A 722 15.40 13.77 26.83
CA SER A 722 16.33 12.72 26.34
C SER A 722 15.62 11.56 25.63
N TYR A 723 14.29 11.54 25.63
CA TYR A 723 13.47 10.47 25.07
C TYR A 723 12.25 11.03 24.33
N ALA A 724 11.71 10.21 23.42
CA ALA A 724 10.42 10.46 22.77
C ALA A 724 9.56 9.21 22.89
N VAL A 725 8.26 9.40 23.18
CA VAL A 725 7.31 8.30 23.36
C VAL A 725 6.21 8.31 22.30
N PHE A 726 5.64 7.13 22.06
CA PHE A 726 4.36 6.99 21.38
C PHE A 726 3.26 6.94 22.43
N VAL A 727 2.35 7.91 22.42
CA VAL A 727 1.16 7.89 23.28
C VAL A 727 0.03 7.20 22.53
N ARG A 728 -0.43 6.05 23.04
CA ARG A 728 -1.40 5.18 22.35
C ARG A 728 -2.63 4.99 23.24
N SER A 729 -3.82 5.16 22.68
CA SER A 729 -5.05 4.80 23.38
C SER A 729 -5.25 3.28 23.39
N ASP A 730 -5.70 2.78 24.54
CA ASP A 730 -5.94 1.37 24.79
C ASP A 730 -7.24 1.22 25.58
N THR A 731 -8.20 0.47 25.04
CA THR A 731 -9.57 0.38 25.55
C THR A 731 -9.81 -0.98 26.22
N ASN A 732 -10.72 -1.06 27.18
CA ASN A 732 -11.02 -2.30 27.91
C ASN A 732 -11.77 -3.37 27.09
N VAL A 733 -12.16 -3.08 25.84
CA VAL A 733 -13.01 -3.95 25.02
C VAL A 733 -12.38 -4.39 23.68
N GLU A 734 -11.10 -4.07 23.43
CA GLU A 734 -10.49 -4.25 22.10
C GLU A 734 -10.39 -5.71 21.61
N ASP A 735 -10.29 -6.66 22.55
CA ASP A 735 -10.15 -8.10 22.27
C ASP A 735 -11.49 -8.87 22.38
N LEU A 736 -12.62 -8.17 22.59
CA LEU A 736 -13.93 -8.83 22.66
C LEU A 736 -14.40 -9.22 21.25
N PRO A 737 -14.88 -10.48 21.05
CA PRO A 737 -15.41 -10.92 19.76
C PRO A 737 -16.44 -9.93 19.25
N GLY A 738 -16.26 -9.40 18.04
CA GLY A 738 -17.20 -8.45 17.40
C GLY A 738 -16.89 -6.96 17.54
N PHE A 739 -15.84 -6.57 18.26
CA PHE A 739 -15.36 -5.18 18.30
C PHE A 739 -14.03 -5.03 17.54
N THR A 740 -13.90 -3.99 16.71
CA THR A 740 -12.62 -3.63 16.07
C THR A 740 -12.29 -2.18 16.39
N GLY A 741 -11.12 -1.95 16.98
CA GLY A 741 -10.63 -0.62 17.36
C GLY A 741 -9.96 0.18 16.22
N ALA A 742 -9.98 -0.35 14.99
CA ALA A 742 -9.27 0.23 13.85
C ALA A 742 -9.87 1.60 13.46
N GLY A 743 -9.05 2.65 13.50
CA GLY A 743 -9.49 4.03 13.20
C GLY A 743 -10.28 4.73 14.30
N LEU A 744 -10.57 4.05 15.42
CA LEU A 744 -11.22 4.65 16.61
C LEU A 744 -10.20 5.16 17.64
N ASN A 745 -9.01 4.55 17.65
CA ASN A 745 -7.94 4.81 18.61
C ASN A 745 -6.97 5.89 18.13
N LEU A 746 -6.57 6.79 19.03
CA LEU A 746 -5.58 7.84 18.75
C LEU A 746 -4.18 7.32 19.09
N THR A 747 -3.23 7.52 18.18
CA THR A 747 -1.80 7.34 18.46
C THR A 747 -1.08 8.63 18.10
N VAL A 748 -0.39 9.21 19.08
CA VAL A 748 0.43 10.40 18.90
C VAL A 748 1.89 9.98 18.94
N PRO A 749 2.61 9.99 17.80
CA PRO A 749 4.01 9.64 17.74
C PRO A 749 4.91 10.80 18.20
N ASN A 750 6.11 10.47 18.70
CA ASN A 750 7.18 11.42 19.00
C ASN A 750 6.81 12.54 19.99
N VAL A 751 6.07 12.21 21.05
CA VAL A 751 5.87 13.14 22.17
C VAL A 751 7.18 13.21 22.95
N VAL A 752 7.77 14.39 23.04
CA VAL A 752 9.06 14.63 23.71
C VAL A 752 8.81 15.29 25.05
N GLY A 753 9.32 14.67 26.11
CA GLY A 753 9.28 15.21 27.47
C GLY A 753 7.96 15.06 28.23
N PHE A 754 7.87 15.70 29.40
CA PHE A 754 6.69 15.75 30.28
C PHE A 754 5.69 16.85 29.91
#